data_AF-A0A3D4VZ77-F1
#
_entry.id   AF-A0A3D4VZ77-F1
#
_cell.length_a   1.000
_cell.length_b   1.000
_cell.length_c   1.000
_cell.angle_alpha   90.00
_cell.angle_beta   90.00
_cell.angle_gamma   90.00
#
_symmetry.space_group_name_H-M   'P 1'
#
loop_
_entity.id
_entity.type
_entity.pdbx_description
1 polymer ?
#
loop_
_entity_poly.entity_id
_entity_poly.type
_entity_poly.pdbx_seq_one_letter_code
_entity_poly.pdbx_strand_id
1 'polypeptide(L)'
;MNNNYESHAISRRSFLKASGVVGAAGILAACGGNSGSSSTAASSGATSAPNTTGATPLKEFISWESTNRELESWNMLYSQMASDMNVTTNLWEGLLSFDCYGKAVPSVAKEWSHNEDSSVWTFNLRDDVDWVDVNGEVKAHLTSKDFLVGLEWVLNAAKNQANNTSMPNETLTGAADYYQKTSDMGDAAADLTYQDMLDAGVGVEAPDDYTLVFTCKDPCPYFDTVAAYTSFYPVSEDLINELGIEGFRACDYTNMWYNGPYVVEEFISQNTKSYIPNPNYFGANDVSRFDRFTVTMISDGTVTFQLYQNRELDEMDVGESTLTTIQADPNSEYNAQLCEKRPKKFSYQMHFNYQKNNEDGTPDDNWNKAIANTAFRQCFYKGLNLTNWYARTNKINPLKCENDCYTMPGVCYNTQGQEYSTLVAKEMGFDGEAYDGKTMIRLRANNGDIADLKKQAMDELSAIGVTFPVHAAYYIIAGSTSALDNATVLKQCFTDSFGDDFIVLDIKTYVSSITQEVRNPQLQSFVINGWGADYGDPVNFVGQEILHDDNAYYSWYYSNIAKIVEAGPADWQKDLVACYEEFTDLVNTAKAIVDDTDARYAAFAKAEASMLNNVLACPCYFDVSWTLTHANEYSKINAMYGPCNYKAVNWETSEEAYTTEQYEEFAAAFDAATKA
;
A
#
# COMPACT_ATOMS: atom_id res chain seq x y z
N MET A 1 42.09 12.02 -6.34
CA MET A 1 42.36 12.91 -7.50
C MET A 1 41.02 13.46 -7.93
N ASN A 2 40.83 14.77 -7.82
CA ASN A 2 39.58 15.45 -8.19
C ASN A 2 39.40 15.42 -9.70
N ASN A 3 38.42 14.67 -10.20
CA ASN A 3 37.91 14.84 -11.54
C ASN A 3 36.64 15.69 -11.45
N ASN A 4 36.76 16.95 -11.85
CA ASN A 4 35.63 17.81 -12.19
C ASN A 4 34.88 17.17 -13.35
N TYR A 5 33.63 16.78 -13.13
CA TYR A 5 32.66 16.60 -14.20
C TYR A 5 31.77 17.85 -14.22
N GLU A 6 31.96 18.70 -15.22
CA GLU A 6 30.99 19.73 -15.57
C GLU A 6 29.79 19.05 -16.23
N SER A 7 28.59 19.25 -15.69
CA SER A 7 27.34 18.75 -16.26
C SER A 7 26.98 19.55 -17.52
N HIS A 8 27.01 18.92 -18.69
CA HIS A 8 26.37 19.47 -19.88
C HIS A 8 24.88 19.17 -19.86
N ALA A 9 24.11 19.93 -19.07
CA ALA A 9 22.65 19.92 -19.13
C ALA A 9 22.20 20.51 -20.47
N ILE A 10 21.70 19.66 -21.37
CA ILE A 10 21.01 20.11 -22.59
C ILE A 10 19.56 20.41 -22.17
N SER A 11 19.15 21.67 -22.22
CA SER A 11 17.76 22.04 -21.92
C SER A 11 16.80 21.61 -23.04
N ARG A 12 15.60 21.16 -22.66
CA ARG A 12 14.49 20.70 -23.54
C ARG A 12 14.15 21.67 -24.69
N ARG A 13 14.38 22.99 -24.51
CA ARG A 13 14.24 24.02 -25.57
C ARG A 13 15.20 23.85 -26.75
N SER A 14 16.30 23.14 -26.56
CA SER A 14 17.33 22.93 -27.58
C SER A 14 17.02 21.71 -28.48
N PHE A 15 16.26 20.74 -27.96
CA PHE A 15 15.91 19.50 -28.65
C PHE A 15 14.68 19.64 -29.57
N LEU A 16 13.66 20.39 -29.14
CA LEU A 16 12.40 20.59 -29.90
C LEU A 16 12.54 21.34 -31.24
N LYS A 17 13.75 21.78 -31.63
CA LYS A 17 14.01 22.39 -32.94
C LYS A 17 14.50 21.40 -34.01
N ALA A 18 14.78 20.14 -33.67
CA ALA A 18 15.55 19.26 -34.55
C ALA A 18 14.78 18.11 -35.25
N SER A 19 13.54 17.81 -34.87
CA SER A 19 12.86 16.58 -35.34
C SER A 19 11.50 16.87 -35.96
N GLY A 20 11.51 17.18 -37.26
CA GLY A 20 10.33 17.19 -38.10
C GLY A 20 10.47 16.20 -39.26
N VAL A 21 9.41 15.42 -39.47
CA VAL A 21 8.92 14.84 -40.74
C VAL A 21 9.14 13.31 -40.97
N VAL A 22 8.01 12.65 -41.29
CA VAL A 22 7.73 11.34 -41.94
C VAL A 22 7.56 10.13 -40.99
N GLY A 23 6.47 9.34 -40.99
CA GLY A 23 5.24 9.25 -41.79
C GLY A 23 4.54 7.89 -41.53
N ALA A 24 3.21 7.87 -41.48
CA ALA A 24 2.36 6.72 -41.11
C ALA A 24 1.78 5.92 -42.30
N ALA A 25 1.58 4.60 -42.11
CA ALA A 25 0.62 3.68 -42.75
C ALA A 25 0.90 2.27 -42.18
N GLY A 26 0.00 1.40 -41.70
CA GLY A 26 -1.44 1.16 -41.87
C GLY A 26 -1.62 -0.29 -42.35
N ILE A 27 -2.44 -1.13 -41.69
CA ILE A 27 -3.26 -2.24 -42.28
C ILE A 27 -4.13 -2.94 -41.20
N LEU A 28 -5.37 -3.25 -41.62
CA LEU A 28 -6.52 -3.90 -40.95
C LEU A 28 -6.61 -5.42 -41.20
N ALA A 29 -7.50 -6.08 -40.43
CA ALA A 29 -8.30 -7.31 -40.68
C ALA A 29 -7.70 -8.66 -40.15
N ALA A 30 -8.45 -9.66 -39.65
CA ALA A 30 -9.88 -9.93 -39.44
C ALA A 30 -10.11 -11.17 -38.51
N CYS A 31 -11.37 -11.35 -38.08
CA CYS A 31 -11.95 -12.28 -37.10
C CYS A 31 -11.98 -13.79 -37.45
N GLY A 32 -12.20 -14.64 -36.43
CA GLY A 32 -12.82 -15.98 -36.54
C GLY A 32 -12.91 -16.71 -35.19
N GLY A 33 -14.09 -17.17 -34.76
CA GLY A 33 -14.32 -17.83 -33.46
C GLY A 33 -14.88 -19.25 -33.55
N ASN A 34 -14.84 -20.00 -32.43
CA ASN A 34 -15.84 -21.01 -31.98
C ASN A 34 -15.58 -21.45 -30.51
N SER A 35 -16.53 -22.17 -29.92
CA SER A 35 -16.95 -22.23 -28.51
C SER A 35 -16.51 -23.47 -27.69
N GLY A 36 -16.30 -23.28 -26.37
CA GLY A 36 -16.72 -24.22 -25.30
C GLY A 36 -15.68 -24.94 -24.41
N SER A 37 -15.20 -24.30 -23.33
CA SER A 37 -15.03 -24.86 -21.94
C SER A 37 -14.54 -23.73 -21.01
N SER A 38 -14.95 -23.72 -19.75
CA SER A 38 -14.56 -22.71 -18.75
C SER A 38 -13.07 -22.78 -18.43
N SER A 39 -12.29 -21.99 -19.17
CA SER A 39 -10.90 -21.64 -18.92
C SER A 39 -10.77 -20.15 -19.21
N THR A 40 -10.40 -19.35 -18.22
CA THR A 40 -10.03 -17.94 -18.39
C THR A 40 -8.68 -17.86 -19.11
N ALA A 41 -8.67 -18.19 -20.40
CA ALA A 41 -7.52 -18.00 -21.28
C ALA A 41 -7.61 -16.60 -21.91
N ALA A 42 -6.85 -15.64 -21.38
CA ALA A 42 -6.60 -14.38 -22.06
C ALA A 42 -5.38 -14.55 -22.98
N SER A 43 -5.60 -14.72 -24.28
CA SER A 43 -4.53 -14.65 -25.28
C SER A 43 -4.26 -13.19 -25.65
N SER A 44 -3.15 -12.61 -25.21
CA SER A 44 -2.70 -11.28 -25.64
C SER A 44 -1.87 -11.38 -26.93
N GLY A 45 -2.53 -11.18 -28.07
CA GLY A 45 -1.86 -10.79 -29.30
C GLY A 45 -1.47 -9.31 -29.23
N ALA A 46 -0.21 -9.01 -29.53
CA ALA A 46 0.37 -7.67 -29.48
C ALA A 46 -0.42 -6.65 -30.33
N THR A 47 -1.11 -5.76 -29.63
CA THR A 47 -1.58 -4.46 -30.10
C THR A 47 -1.09 -3.45 -29.08
N SER A 48 -0.41 -2.40 -29.53
CA SER A 48 -0.06 -1.25 -28.69
C SER A 48 -1.28 -0.84 -27.86
N ALA A 49 -1.11 -0.65 -26.54
CA ALA A 49 -2.18 -0.19 -25.68
C ALA A 49 -2.82 1.08 -26.30
N PRO A 50 -4.14 1.10 -26.54
CA PRO A 50 -4.79 2.22 -27.19
C PRO A 50 -4.59 3.48 -26.33
N ASN A 51 -4.08 4.56 -26.92
CA ASN A 51 -4.19 5.86 -26.31
C ASN A 51 -5.65 6.29 -26.37
N THR A 52 -6.38 6.08 -25.28
CA THR A 52 -7.84 6.28 -25.23
C THR A 52 -8.25 7.73 -25.50
N THR A 53 -7.33 8.68 -25.29
CA THR A 53 -7.56 10.13 -25.46
C THR A 53 -7.24 10.66 -26.86
N GLY A 54 -6.41 9.95 -27.63
CA GLY A 54 -5.85 10.46 -28.89
C GLY A 54 -4.84 11.61 -28.74
N ALA A 55 -4.44 12.00 -27.52
CA ALA A 55 -3.43 13.04 -27.26
C ALA A 55 -2.03 12.63 -27.73
N THR A 56 -1.11 13.57 -27.94
CA THR A 56 0.30 13.22 -28.17
C THR A 56 0.93 12.77 -26.85
N PRO A 57 1.40 11.51 -26.71
CA PRO A 57 2.00 11.04 -25.47
C PRO A 57 3.40 11.62 -25.24
N LEU A 58 3.78 11.74 -23.97
CA LEU A 58 5.14 12.13 -23.58
C LEU A 58 6.15 11.02 -23.89
N LYS A 59 7.30 11.41 -24.44
CA LYS A 59 8.46 10.52 -24.64
C LYS A 59 9.44 10.52 -23.47
N GLU A 60 9.53 11.62 -22.75
CA GLU A 60 10.23 11.70 -21.48
C GLU A 60 9.20 12.10 -20.42
N PHE A 61 9.16 11.35 -19.32
CA PHE A 61 8.30 11.68 -18.18
C PHE A 61 9.15 11.94 -16.94
N ILE A 62 8.97 13.12 -16.36
CA ILE A 62 9.71 13.58 -15.18
C ILE A 62 8.76 13.69 -13.99
N SER A 63 8.83 12.70 -13.11
CA SER A 63 8.14 12.67 -11.82
C SER A 63 9.02 13.25 -10.71
N TRP A 64 8.48 13.24 -9.49
CA TRP A 64 9.17 13.71 -8.29
C TRP A 64 8.92 12.80 -7.10
N GLU A 65 9.86 12.80 -6.16
CA GLU A 65 9.70 12.22 -4.83
C GLU A 65 10.29 13.14 -3.78
N SER A 66 9.80 13.01 -2.53
CA SER A 66 10.43 13.72 -1.43
C SER A 66 11.79 13.11 -1.08
N THR A 67 12.76 13.95 -0.71
CA THR A 67 14.13 13.53 -0.31
C THR A 67 14.16 12.54 0.87
N ASN A 68 13.08 12.45 1.65
CA ASN A 68 12.94 11.45 2.71
C ASN A 68 12.53 10.05 2.20
N ARG A 69 12.27 9.88 0.89
CA ARG A 69 11.98 8.60 0.23
C ARG A 69 13.16 8.13 -0.64
N GLU A 70 14.37 8.29 -0.12
CA GLU A 70 15.55 7.75 -0.79
C GLU A 70 15.59 6.23 -0.69
N LEU A 71 16.17 5.59 -1.70
CA LEU A 71 16.42 4.14 -1.70
C LEU A 71 17.46 3.79 -0.64
N GLU A 72 17.14 2.84 0.24
CA GLU A 72 18.08 2.34 1.24
C GLU A 72 18.84 1.08 0.78
N SER A 73 18.21 0.22 -0.02
CA SER A 73 18.82 -1.02 -0.51
C SER A 73 18.41 -1.34 -1.96
N TRP A 74 19.38 -1.78 -2.76
CA TRP A 74 19.15 -2.30 -4.11
C TRP A 74 18.74 -3.78 -4.11
N ASN A 75 18.88 -4.48 -2.98
CA ASN A 75 18.50 -5.88 -2.89
C ASN A 75 16.97 -5.98 -2.79
N MET A 76 16.34 -6.38 -3.88
CA MET A 76 14.89 -6.50 -3.99
C MET A 76 14.29 -7.53 -3.02
N LEU A 77 15.08 -8.52 -2.59
CA LEU A 77 14.71 -9.52 -1.59
C LEU A 77 15.01 -9.09 -0.15
N TYR A 78 15.51 -7.87 0.08
CA TYR A 78 15.76 -7.34 1.43
C TYR A 78 14.69 -6.34 1.86
N SER A 79 14.32 -5.43 0.95
CA SER A 79 13.51 -4.28 1.32
C SER A 79 12.05 -4.63 1.58
N GLN A 80 11.47 -3.91 2.54
CA GLN A 80 10.03 -3.89 2.84
C GLN A 80 9.45 -2.48 2.82
N MET A 81 10.24 -1.51 2.34
CA MET A 81 9.87 -0.12 2.40
C MET A 81 9.26 0.33 1.10
N ALA A 82 8.15 1.06 1.20
CA ALA A 82 7.52 1.70 0.05
C ALA A 82 8.48 2.64 -0.71
N SER A 83 9.45 3.27 -0.04
CA SER A 83 10.48 4.11 -0.68
C SER A 83 11.32 3.32 -1.68
N ASP A 84 11.79 2.14 -1.27
CA ASP A 84 12.63 1.28 -2.08
C ASP A 84 11.82 0.64 -3.22
N MET A 85 10.58 0.22 -2.92
CA MET A 85 9.68 -0.39 -3.90
C MET A 85 9.33 0.54 -5.06
N ASN A 86 9.45 1.86 -4.90
CA ASN A 86 9.30 2.78 -6.03
C ASN A 86 10.38 2.59 -7.10
N VAL A 87 11.56 2.11 -6.69
CA VAL A 87 12.70 1.88 -7.57
C VAL A 87 12.70 0.43 -8.01
N THR A 88 12.73 -0.51 -7.05
CA THR A 88 12.99 -1.92 -7.32
C THR A 88 11.91 -2.57 -8.20
N THR A 89 10.64 -2.21 -8.03
CA THR A 89 9.56 -2.82 -8.84
C THR A 89 9.60 -2.45 -10.32
N ASN A 90 10.29 -1.36 -10.70
CA ASN A 90 10.50 -1.01 -12.11
C ASN A 90 11.61 -1.85 -12.78
N LEU A 91 12.39 -2.59 -11.99
CA LEU A 91 13.63 -3.25 -12.39
C LEU A 91 13.48 -4.78 -12.40
N TRP A 92 12.54 -5.30 -11.60
CA TRP A 92 12.29 -6.73 -11.42
C TRP A 92 10.81 -7.10 -11.53
N GLU A 93 10.55 -8.25 -12.12
CA GLU A 93 9.23 -8.87 -12.24
C GLU A 93 9.15 -10.20 -11.47
N GLY A 94 8.00 -10.41 -10.83
CA GLY A 94 7.64 -11.63 -10.12
C GLY A 94 6.64 -12.48 -10.91
N LEU A 95 6.00 -13.43 -10.23
CA LEU A 95 5.04 -14.35 -10.86
C LEU A 95 3.88 -13.62 -11.53
N LEU A 96 3.29 -12.65 -10.83
CA LEU A 96 2.10 -11.92 -11.27
C LEU A 96 2.32 -10.40 -11.25
N SER A 97 1.48 -9.69 -12.00
CA SER A 97 1.35 -8.23 -11.95
C SER A 97 -0.12 -7.87 -11.76
N PHE A 98 -0.46 -6.59 -11.84
CA PHE A 98 -1.82 -6.10 -11.66
C PHE A 98 -2.20 -5.10 -12.74
N ASP A 99 -3.48 -5.05 -13.09
CA ASP A 99 -3.99 -4.05 -14.02
C ASP A 99 -4.36 -2.73 -13.33
N CYS A 100 -4.88 -1.78 -14.11
CA CYS A 100 -5.33 -0.49 -13.58
C CYS A 100 -6.58 -0.59 -12.69
N TYR A 101 -7.27 -1.74 -12.67
CA TYR A 101 -8.41 -2.05 -11.82
C TYR A 101 -8.01 -2.81 -10.55
N GLY A 102 -6.73 -3.16 -10.39
CA GLY A 102 -6.21 -3.89 -9.23
C GLY A 102 -6.43 -5.40 -9.29
N LYS A 103 -6.79 -5.96 -10.45
CA LYS A 103 -6.92 -7.40 -10.65
C LYS A 103 -5.57 -8.01 -10.98
N ALA A 104 -5.30 -9.20 -10.43
CA ALA A 104 -4.11 -9.97 -10.78
C ALA A 104 -4.12 -10.33 -12.27
N VAL A 105 -2.99 -10.14 -12.93
CA VAL A 105 -2.78 -10.46 -14.35
C VAL A 105 -1.47 -11.23 -14.53
N PRO A 106 -1.34 -12.01 -15.62
CA PRO A 106 -0.09 -12.69 -15.95
C PRO A 106 1.13 -11.75 -15.96
N SER A 107 2.25 -12.22 -15.39
CA SER A 107 3.58 -11.61 -15.51
C SER A 107 4.58 -12.69 -15.93
N VAL A 108 5.59 -13.05 -15.13
CA VAL A 108 6.48 -14.18 -15.45
C VAL A 108 5.70 -15.50 -15.51
N ALA A 109 4.68 -15.67 -14.68
CA ALA A 109 3.68 -16.72 -14.85
C ALA A 109 2.64 -16.28 -15.90
N LYS A 110 2.49 -17.07 -16.97
CA LYS A 110 1.48 -16.81 -18.03
C LYS A 110 0.08 -17.26 -17.63
N GLU A 111 0.00 -18.24 -16.73
CA GLU A 111 -1.24 -18.75 -16.15
C GLU A 111 -0.94 -19.42 -14.80
N TRP A 112 -1.96 -19.50 -13.96
CA TRP A 112 -1.90 -20.19 -12.68
C TRP A 112 -3.24 -20.86 -12.36
N SER A 113 -3.20 -21.84 -11.47
CA SER A 113 -4.37 -22.57 -11.01
C SER A 113 -4.13 -23.12 -9.61
N HIS A 114 -5.19 -23.57 -8.96
CA HIS A 114 -5.11 -24.25 -7.66
C HIS A 114 -6.03 -25.48 -7.62
N ASN A 115 -5.79 -26.36 -6.65
CA ASN A 115 -6.67 -27.48 -6.35
C ASN A 115 -7.96 -27.02 -5.64
N GLU A 116 -8.92 -27.93 -5.42
CA GLU A 116 -10.27 -27.60 -4.94
C GLU A 116 -10.30 -26.82 -3.61
N ASP A 117 -9.34 -27.07 -2.70
CA ASP A 117 -9.25 -26.40 -1.39
C ASP A 117 -8.19 -25.29 -1.34
N SER A 118 -7.58 -24.93 -2.47
CA SER A 118 -6.56 -23.88 -2.55
C SER A 118 -5.32 -24.12 -1.66
N SER A 119 -5.00 -25.38 -1.35
CA SER A 119 -3.77 -25.76 -0.63
C SER A 119 -2.58 -26.02 -1.56
N VAL A 120 -2.80 -26.25 -2.85
CA VAL A 120 -1.75 -26.45 -3.85
C VAL A 120 -1.99 -25.53 -5.04
N TRP A 121 -0.97 -24.72 -5.36
CA TRP A 121 -1.01 -23.74 -6.45
C TRP A 121 0.04 -24.07 -7.50
N THR A 122 -0.34 -24.05 -8.78
CA THR A 122 0.56 -24.29 -9.91
C THR A 122 0.64 -23.05 -10.79
N PHE A 123 1.85 -22.57 -11.04
CA PHE A 123 2.17 -21.44 -11.90
C PHE A 123 2.96 -21.94 -13.11
N ASN A 124 2.45 -21.68 -14.31
CA ASN A 124 3.14 -22.00 -15.56
C ASN A 124 3.85 -20.75 -16.05
N LEU A 125 5.16 -20.84 -16.21
CA LEU A 125 6.03 -19.73 -16.56
C LEU A 125 6.10 -19.52 -18.09
N ARG A 126 6.50 -18.31 -18.45
CA ARG A 126 6.88 -17.94 -19.82
C ARG A 126 8.30 -18.44 -20.11
N ASP A 127 8.57 -18.78 -21.37
CA ASP A 127 9.86 -19.30 -21.85
C ASP A 127 10.66 -18.25 -22.66
N ASP A 128 10.27 -16.98 -22.56
CA ASP A 128 10.87 -15.82 -23.22
C ASP A 128 11.13 -14.69 -22.19
N VAL A 129 11.65 -15.06 -21.01
CA VAL A 129 12.10 -14.10 -19.99
C VAL A 129 13.60 -14.26 -19.79
N ASP A 130 14.34 -13.18 -19.99
CA ASP A 130 15.79 -13.15 -19.85
C ASP A 130 16.21 -12.21 -18.71
N TRP A 131 17.30 -12.57 -18.05
CA TRP A 131 18.08 -11.69 -17.18
C TRP A 131 19.03 -10.86 -18.03
N VAL A 132 19.02 -9.54 -17.85
CA VAL A 132 19.97 -8.62 -18.49
C VAL A 132 20.79 -7.84 -17.48
N ASP A 133 21.97 -7.39 -17.83
CA ASP A 133 22.71 -6.43 -17.00
C ASP A 133 22.20 -4.99 -17.19
N VAL A 134 22.82 -4.03 -16.50
CA VAL A 134 22.48 -2.60 -16.59
C VAL A 134 22.60 -2.02 -18.00
N ASN A 135 23.39 -2.65 -18.89
CA ASN A 135 23.55 -2.24 -20.28
C ASN A 135 22.52 -2.91 -21.21
N GLY A 136 21.65 -3.78 -20.67
CA GLY A 136 20.69 -4.56 -21.44
C GLY A 136 21.30 -5.78 -22.14
N GLU A 137 22.51 -6.21 -21.78
CA GLU A 137 23.11 -7.44 -22.32
C GLU A 137 22.51 -8.66 -21.62
N VAL A 138 22.01 -9.63 -22.40
CA VAL A 138 21.45 -10.88 -21.86
C VAL A 138 22.54 -11.70 -21.16
N LYS A 139 22.28 -12.04 -19.90
CA LYS A 139 23.18 -12.78 -19.00
C LYS A 139 22.78 -14.24 -18.86
N ALA A 140 21.49 -14.48 -18.65
CA ALA A 140 20.93 -15.81 -18.44
C ALA A 140 19.45 -15.83 -18.84
N HIS A 141 18.93 -17.02 -19.11
CA HIS A 141 17.51 -17.24 -19.32
C HIS A 141 16.83 -17.56 -17.98
N LEU A 142 15.67 -16.95 -17.70
CA LEU A 142 14.96 -17.18 -16.44
C LEU A 142 14.23 -18.52 -16.46
N THR A 143 14.32 -19.27 -15.36
CA THR A 143 13.59 -20.54 -15.17
C THR A 143 12.94 -20.63 -13.79
N SER A 144 12.12 -21.65 -13.57
CA SER A 144 11.54 -22.00 -12.25
C SER A 144 12.60 -22.14 -11.16
N LYS A 145 13.82 -22.57 -11.51
CA LYS A 145 14.96 -22.63 -10.59
C LYS A 145 15.27 -21.28 -9.94
N ASP A 146 15.14 -20.17 -10.65
CA ASP A 146 15.46 -18.85 -10.11
C ASP A 146 14.50 -18.44 -8.98
N PHE A 147 13.26 -18.94 -9.01
CA PHE A 147 12.30 -18.77 -7.92
C PHE A 147 12.63 -19.63 -6.71
N LEU A 148 13.14 -20.86 -6.92
CA LEU A 148 13.65 -21.69 -5.82
C LEU A 148 14.84 -21.04 -5.13
N VAL A 149 15.75 -20.46 -5.92
CA VAL A 149 16.92 -19.72 -5.43
C VAL A 149 16.51 -18.47 -4.66
N GLY A 150 15.60 -17.66 -5.21
CA GLY A 150 15.08 -16.47 -4.54
C GLY A 150 14.36 -16.80 -3.23
N LEU A 151 13.50 -17.82 -3.22
CA LEU A 151 12.80 -18.24 -2.01
C LEU A 151 13.75 -18.81 -0.94
N GLU A 152 14.75 -19.60 -1.34
CA GLU A 152 15.77 -20.07 -0.39
C GLU A 152 16.59 -18.93 0.17
N TRP A 153 16.94 -17.93 -0.65
CA TRP A 153 17.60 -16.73 -0.16
C TRP A 153 16.78 -16.09 0.96
N VAL A 154 15.48 -15.86 0.72
CA VAL A 154 14.55 -15.26 1.70
C VAL A 154 14.46 -16.09 2.99
N LEU A 155 14.33 -17.41 2.85
CA LEU A 155 14.16 -18.35 3.97
C LEU A 155 15.47 -18.76 4.67
N ASN A 156 16.62 -18.28 4.21
CA ASN A 156 17.91 -18.53 4.85
C ASN A 156 18.34 -17.34 5.72
N ALA A 157 18.22 -17.51 7.04
CA ALA A 157 18.54 -16.47 8.01
C ALA A 157 19.99 -15.96 7.93
N ALA A 158 20.92 -16.83 7.51
CA ALA A 158 22.33 -16.49 7.35
C ALA A 158 22.63 -15.78 6.02
N LYS A 159 21.70 -15.74 5.05
CA LYS A 159 21.81 -15.02 3.77
C LYS A 159 20.94 -13.76 3.73
N ASN A 160 19.68 -13.83 4.11
CA ASN A 160 18.74 -12.73 3.93
C ASN A 160 19.02 -11.54 4.87
N GLN A 161 19.11 -11.81 6.19
CA GLN A 161 19.19 -10.79 7.25
C GLN A 161 18.13 -9.67 7.15
N ALA A 162 16.99 -9.95 6.49
CA ALA A 162 15.85 -9.06 6.34
C ALA A 162 14.65 -9.52 7.17
N ASN A 163 13.71 -8.61 7.43
CA ASN A 163 12.48 -8.90 8.17
C ASN A 163 11.29 -9.26 7.25
N ASN A 164 11.52 -9.83 6.06
CA ASN A 164 10.50 -10.03 5.01
C ASN A 164 10.06 -11.49 4.82
N THR A 165 10.26 -12.32 5.84
CA THR A 165 10.02 -13.77 5.79
C THR A 165 8.63 -14.18 6.28
N SER A 166 7.83 -13.25 6.79
CA SER A 166 6.50 -13.51 7.36
C SER A 166 5.60 -14.26 6.39
N MET A 167 5.44 -13.77 5.16
CA MET A 167 4.58 -14.42 4.17
C MET A 167 4.93 -15.88 3.88
N PRO A 168 6.15 -16.23 3.43
CA PRO A 168 6.46 -17.63 3.17
C PRO A 168 6.38 -18.49 4.45
N ASN A 169 6.82 -17.97 5.61
CA ASN A 169 6.71 -18.69 6.89
C ASN A 169 5.25 -18.94 7.32
N GLU A 170 4.37 -18.00 7.06
CA GLU A 170 2.97 -18.07 7.44
C GLU A 170 2.12 -18.88 6.46
N THR A 171 2.55 -19.02 5.20
CA THR A 171 1.72 -19.62 4.15
C THR A 171 2.21 -20.97 3.64
N LEU A 172 3.51 -21.21 3.55
CA LEU A 172 4.06 -22.43 2.96
C LEU A 172 4.32 -23.53 4.00
N THR A 173 4.05 -24.78 3.61
CA THR A 173 4.45 -25.94 4.41
C THR A 173 5.96 -25.92 4.65
N GLY A 174 6.41 -26.17 5.88
CA GLY A 174 7.84 -26.32 6.23
C GLY A 174 8.72 -25.06 6.17
N ALA A 175 8.23 -23.93 5.66
CA ALA A 175 9.03 -22.71 5.50
C ALA A 175 9.54 -22.14 6.83
N ALA A 176 8.65 -22.02 7.83
CA ALA A 176 9.02 -21.56 9.18
C ALA A 176 10.05 -22.48 9.85
N ASP A 177 9.90 -23.79 9.69
CA ASP A 177 10.83 -24.79 10.24
C ASP A 177 12.21 -24.69 9.57
N TYR A 178 12.26 -24.49 8.25
CA TYR A 178 13.51 -24.27 7.53
C TYR A 178 14.19 -22.95 7.94
N TYR A 179 13.42 -21.86 8.05
CA TYR A 179 13.94 -20.59 8.53
C TYR A 179 14.54 -20.71 9.95
N GLN A 180 13.82 -21.38 10.86
CA GLN A 180 14.34 -21.63 12.20
C GLN A 180 15.59 -22.51 12.18
N LYS A 181 15.63 -23.56 11.35
CA LYS A 181 16.82 -24.40 11.16
C LYS A 181 18.03 -23.58 10.70
N THR A 182 17.87 -22.70 9.70
CA THR A 182 18.98 -21.87 9.22
C THR A 182 19.43 -20.85 10.27
N SER A 183 18.50 -20.30 11.05
CA SER A 183 18.80 -19.44 12.20
C SER A 183 19.63 -20.16 13.26
N ASP A 184 19.24 -21.38 13.64
CA ASP A 184 19.94 -22.20 14.64
C ASP A 184 21.36 -22.61 14.19
N MET A 185 21.57 -22.78 12.89
CA MET A 185 22.87 -23.09 12.29
C MET A 185 23.83 -21.89 12.28
N GLY A 186 23.33 -20.65 12.35
CA GLY A 186 24.11 -19.43 12.21
C GLY A 186 24.84 -19.38 10.87
N ASP A 187 26.07 -18.85 10.86
CA ASP A 187 26.87 -18.65 9.64
C ASP A 187 27.04 -19.92 8.78
N ALA A 188 26.96 -21.13 9.36
CA ALA A 188 27.05 -22.38 8.62
C ALA A 188 25.88 -22.60 7.64
N ALA A 189 24.74 -21.91 7.83
CA ALA A 189 23.64 -21.96 6.89
C ALA A 189 23.93 -21.23 5.57
N ALA A 190 24.98 -20.39 5.50
CA ALA A 190 25.36 -19.68 4.28
C ALA A 190 25.68 -20.63 3.10
N ASP A 191 26.15 -21.85 3.39
CA ASP A 191 26.51 -22.86 2.38
C ASP A 191 25.30 -23.69 1.89
N LEU A 192 24.11 -23.53 2.49
CA LEU A 192 22.90 -24.22 2.05
C LEU A 192 22.44 -23.69 0.70
N THR A 193 21.69 -24.51 -0.03
CA THR A 193 21.16 -24.19 -1.36
C THR A 193 19.66 -24.42 -1.40
N TYR A 194 19.00 -24.03 -2.50
CA TYR A 194 17.58 -24.34 -2.68
C TYR A 194 17.29 -25.84 -2.58
N GLN A 195 18.25 -26.73 -2.91
CA GLN A 195 18.06 -28.17 -2.74
C GLN A 195 17.93 -28.57 -1.26
N ASP A 196 18.68 -27.94 -0.35
CA ASP A 196 18.58 -28.19 1.09
C ASP A 196 17.23 -27.71 1.66
N MET A 197 16.66 -26.66 1.06
CA MET A 197 15.31 -26.17 1.36
C MET A 197 14.25 -27.17 0.89
N LEU A 198 14.37 -27.69 -0.33
CA LEU A 198 13.49 -28.74 -0.86
C LEU A 198 13.56 -30.03 -0.02
N ASP A 199 14.77 -30.49 0.31
CA ASP A 199 15.02 -31.69 1.10
C ASP A 199 14.50 -31.55 2.55
N ALA A 200 14.39 -30.31 3.05
CA ALA A 200 13.76 -30.01 4.34
C ALA A 200 12.21 -30.04 4.30
N GLY A 201 11.61 -30.18 3.11
CA GLY A 201 10.17 -30.28 2.94
C GLY A 201 9.44 -28.93 2.88
N VAL A 202 10.14 -27.86 2.48
CA VAL A 202 9.47 -26.58 2.19
C VAL A 202 8.54 -26.78 0.99
N GLY A 203 7.30 -26.30 1.10
CA GLY A 203 6.21 -26.49 0.14
C GLY A 203 6.38 -25.70 -1.15
N VAL A 204 7.43 -26.00 -1.90
CA VAL A 204 7.70 -25.46 -3.24
C VAL A 204 8.39 -26.54 -4.08
N GLU A 205 8.00 -26.68 -5.34
CA GLU A 205 8.60 -27.63 -6.28
C GLU A 205 8.69 -27.00 -7.67
N ALA A 206 9.69 -27.42 -8.45
CA ALA A 206 9.85 -27.08 -9.85
C ALA A 206 9.99 -28.37 -10.67
N PRO A 207 8.89 -29.00 -11.13
CA PRO A 207 8.96 -30.28 -11.84
C PRO A 207 9.65 -30.16 -13.22
N ASP A 208 9.69 -28.96 -13.79
CA ASP A 208 10.44 -28.60 -14.99
C ASP A 208 10.84 -27.11 -14.97
N ASP A 209 11.55 -26.66 -16.00
CA ASP A 209 12.11 -25.29 -16.12
C ASP A 209 11.04 -24.18 -16.13
N TYR A 210 9.77 -24.51 -16.38
CA TYR A 210 8.71 -23.52 -16.57
C TYR A 210 7.44 -23.82 -15.77
N THR A 211 7.55 -24.61 -14.70
CA THR A 211 6.44 -24.91 -13.80
C THR A 211 6.89 -24.74 -12.37
N LEU A 212 6.11 -24.01 -11.56
CA LEU A 212 6.28 -23.91 -10.12
C LEU A 212 5.02 -24.39 -9.42
N VAL A 213 5.20 -25.23 -8.40
CA VAL A 213 4.11 -25.75 -7.58
C VAL A 213 4.37 -25.37 -6.13
N PHE A 214 3.47 -24.61 -5.53
CA PHE A 214 3.51 -24.27 -4.10
C PHE A 214 2.50 -25.10 -3.33
N THR A 215 2.89 -25.54 -2.13
CA THR A 215 2.02 -26.24 -1.18
C THR A 215 1.89 -25.42 0.09
N CYS A 216 0.70 -24.85 0.29
CA CYS A 216 0.37 -24.08 1.48
C CYS A 216 0.25 -25.00 2.71
N LYS A 217 0.59 -24.51 3.89
CA LYS A 217 0.46 -25.26 5.15
C LYS A 217 -1.02 -25.47 5.56
N ASP A 218 -1.85 -24.50 5.20
CA ASP A 218 -3.31 -24.48 5.34
C ASP A 218 -3.91 -23.99 4.01
N PRO A 219 -5.16 -24.37 3.67
CA PRO A 219 -5.91 -23.78 2.56
C PRO A 219 -5.81 -22.24 2.48
N CYS A 220 -5.35 -21.72 1.33
CA CYS A 220 -5.08 -20.29 1.14
C CYS A 220 -5.69 -19.82 -0.19
N PRO A 221 -6.98 -19.39 -0.21
CA PRO A 221 -7.68 -19.03 -1.44
C PRO A 221 -7.17 -17.75 -2.14
N TYR A 222 -6.28 -17.01 -1.50
CA TYR A 222 -5.68 -15.76 -1.99
C TYR A 222 -4.16 -15.88 -2.22
N PHE A 223 -3.62 -17.11 -2.28
CA PHE A 223 -2.18 -17.34 -2.35
C PHE A 223 -1.53 -16.77 -3.62
N ASP A 224 -2.26 -16.63 -4.72
CA ASP A 224 -1.77 -15.95 -5.91
C ASP A 224 -1.33 -14.50 -5.63
N THR A 225 -2.12 -13.76 -4.86
CA THR A 225 -1.75 -12.40 -4.43
C THR A 225 -0.60 -12.38 -3.42
N VAL A 226 -0.42 -13.44 -2.63
CA VAL A 226 0.74 -13.62 -1.73
C VAL A 226 2.00 -13.88 -2.56
N ALA A 227 1.93 -14.80 -3.52
CA ALA A 227 3.03 -15.18 -4.40
C ALA A 227 3.46 -14.07 -5.36
N ALA A 228 2.65 -13.02 -5.51
CA ALA A 228 2.98 -11.81 -6.25
C ALA A 228 3.90 -10.84 -5.48
N TYR A 229 4.15 -11.07 -4.18
CA TYR A 229 4.97 -10.19 -3.35
C TYR A 229 6.47 -10.43 -3.54
N THR A 230 7.30 -9.45 -3.16
CA THR A 230 8.77 -9.49 -3.39
C THR A 230 9.50 -10.62 -2.69
N SER A 231 8.95 -11.18 -1.62
CA SER A 231 9.49 -12.37 -0.95
C SER A 231 9.43 -13.65 -1.81
N PHE A 232 8.70 -13.61 -2.93
CA PHE A 232 8.60 -14.69 -3.92
C PHE A 232 9.25 -14.32 -5.26
N TYR A 233 10.04 -13.23 -5.33
CA TYR A 233 10.70 -12.83 -6.56
C TYR A 233 11.86 -13.77 -6.92
N PRO A 234 12.14 -13.95 -8.22
CA PRO A 234 13.23 -14.81 -8.67
C PRO A 234 14.59 -14.13 -8.52
N VAL A 235 15.64 -14.92 -8.35
CA VAL A 235 17.03 -14.48 -8.42
C VAL A 235 17.86 -15.51 -9.17
N SER A 236 18.71 -15.04 -10.09
CA SER A 236 19.67 -15.89 -10.79
C SER A 236 20.73 -16.46 -9.84
N GLU A 237 20.88 -17.78 -9.84
CA GLU A 237 21.97 -18.45 -9.10
C GLU A 237 23.36 -18.01 -9.61
N ASP A 238 23.49 -17.77 -10.92
CA ASP A 238 24.74 -17.33 -11.52
C ASP A 238 25.15 -15.94 -11.01
N LEU A 239 24.17 -15.05 -10.78
CA LEU A 239 24.41 -13.72 -10.20
C LEU A 239 24.89 -13.84 -8.74
N ILE A 240 24.23 -14.68 -7.93
CA ILE A 240 24.67 -14.93 -6.55
C ILE A 240 26.09 -15.51 -6.51
N ASN A 241 26.41 -16.42 -7.42
CA ASN A 241 27.75 -17.00 -7.53
C ASN A 241 28.79 -15.97 -7.97
N GLU A 242 28.43 -15.04 -8.86
CA GLU A 242 29.31 -13.97 -9.33
C GLU A 242 29.63 -12.97 -8.22
N LEU A 243 28.63 -12.52 -7.46
CA LEU A 243 28.79 -11.50 -6.42
C LEU A 243 29.22 -12.08 -5.06
N GLY A 244 28.88 -13.33 -4.79
CA GLY A 244 28.89 -13.91 -3.45
C GLY A 244 27.79 -13.32 -2.55
N ILE A 245 27.57 -13.92 -1.38
CA ILE A 245 26.50 -13.52 -0.45
C ILE A 245 26.63 -12.05 -0.03
N GLU A 246 27.82 -11.62 0.41
CA GLU A 246 28.05 -10.24 0.82
C GLU A 246 27.94 -9.25 -0.35
N GLY A 247 28.37 -9.65 -1.55
CA GLY A 247 28.23 -8.82 -2.74
C GLY A 247 26.77 -8.64 -3.16
N PHE A 248 25.95 -9.69 -3.06
CA PHE A 248 24.52 -9.61 -3.34
C PHE A 248 23.75 -8.81 -2.26
N ARG A 249 24.19 -8.86 -1.00
CA ARG A 249 23.64 -7.98 0.06
C ARG A 249 23.94 -6.51 -0.18
N ALA A 250 25.18 -6.21 -0.56
CA ALA A 250 25.67 -4.86 -0.80
C ALA A 250 25.58 -4.46 -2.28
N CYS A 251 24.70 -5.12 -3.05
CA CYS A 251 24.58 -4.89 -4.48
C CYS A 251 24.20 -3.44 -4.79
N ASP A 252 24.50 -3.01 -6.00
CA ASP A 252 24.03 -1.73 -6.53
C ASP A 252 23.51 -1.92 -7.96
N TYR A 253 22.97 -0.86 -8.53
CA TYR A 253 22.41 -0.91 -9.88
C TYR A 253 23.43 -1.24 -10.98
N THR A 254 24.73 -1.19 -10.72
CA THR A 254 25.75 -1.50 -11.75
C THR A 254 26.11 -2.97 -11.81
N ASN A 255 25.85 -3.73 -10.75
CA ASN A 255 26.22 -5.14 -10.64
C ASN A 255 25.02 -6.10 -10.56
N MET A 256 23.80 -5.58 -10.45
CA MET A 256 22.58 -6.38 -10.50
C MET A 256 22.17 -6.76 -11.92
N TRP A 257 21.43 -7.87 -12.04
CA TRP A 257 20.73 -8.25 -13.26
C TRP A 257 19.23 -7.96 -13.14
N TYR A 258 18.58 -7.68 -14.26
CA TYR A 258 17.23 -7.17 -14.41
C TYR A 258 16.39 -8.13 -15.26
N ASN A 259 15.14 -8.35 -14.89
CA ASN A 259 14.14 -9.04 -15.73
C ASN A 259 12.88 -8.19 -15.96
N GLY A 260 12.84 -6.98 -15.40
CA GLY A 260 11.68 -6.11 -15.38
C GLY A 260 11.63 -5.09 -16.53
N PRO A 261 10.67 -4.14 -16.43
CA PRO A 261 10.32 -3.23 -17.52
C PRO A 261 11.41 -2.20 -17.88
N TYR A 262 12.26 -1.84 -16.93
CA TYR A 262 13.31 -0.83 -17.10
C TYR A 262 14.68 -1.33 -16.65
N VAL A 263 15.73 -0.71 -17.17
CA VAL A 263 17.08 -0.73 -16.59
C VAL A 263 17.43 0.66 -16.05
N VAL A 264 18.30 0.73 -15.05
CA VAL A 264 18.77 2.01 -14.50
C VAL A 264 19.75 2.63 -15.48
N GLU A 265 19.50 3.88 -15.85
CA GLU A 265 20.44 4.66 -16.65
C GLU A 265 21.34 5.52 -15.77
N GLU A 266 20.76 6.15 -14.75
CA GLU A 266 21.49 6.98 -13.79
C GLU A 266 20.84 6.93 -12.42
N PHE A 267 21.67 6.88 -11.38
CA PHE A 267 21.22 7.08 -10.00
C PHE A 267 22.19 8.02 -9.27
N ILE A 268 21.69 9.21 -8.93
CA ILE A 268 22.38 10.20 -8.11
C ILE A 268 21.59 10.34 -6.81
N SER A 269 22.14 9.80 -5.73
CA SER A 269 21.54 9.87 -4.40
C SER A 269 21.15 11.30 -4.02
N GLN A 270 19.94 11.44 -3.48
CA GLN A 270 19.29 12.68 -3.05
C GLN A 270 19.04 13.68 -4.17
N ASN A 271 19.10 13.26 -5.44
CA ASN A 271 18.94 14.15 -6.58
C ASN A 271 18.07 13.54 -7.70
N THR A 272 18.50 12.44 -8.32
CA THR A 272 17.87 11.95 -9.56
C THR A 272 17.95 10.43 -9.69
N LYS A 273 16.86 9.82 -10.15
CA LYS A 273 16.78 8.41 -10.54
C LYS A 273 16.25 8.35 -11.98
N SER A 274 17.03 7.84 -12.94
CA SER A 274 16.68 7.77 -14.37
C SER A 274 16.65 6.33 -14.85
N TYR A 275 15.63 6.02 -15.64
CA TYR A 275 15.35 4.68 -16.16
C TYR A 275 15.08 4.74 -17.66
N ILE A 276 15.57 3.73 -18.38
CA ILE A 276 15.29 3.52 -19.81
C ILE A 276 14.63 2.15 -20.01
N PRO A 277 13.72 2.00 -20.99
CA PRO A 277 13.03 0.73 -21.20
C PRO A 277 14.02 -0.41 -21.43
N ASN A 278 13.76 -1.56 -20.81
CA ASN A 278 14.49 -2.78 -21.09
C ASN A 278 13.98 -3.39 -22.42
N PRO A 279 14.78 -3.40 -23.51
CA PRO A 279 14.35 -3.93 -24.79
C PRO A 279 14.13 -5.45 -24.79
N ASN A 280 14.66 -6.18 -23.80
CA ASN A 280 14.48 -7.62 -23.64
C ASN A 280 13.33 -7.96 -22.67
N TYR A 281 12.63 -6.94 -22.13
CA TYR A 281 11.45 -7.18 -21.33
C TYR A 281 10.35 -7.85 -22.17
N PHE A 282 9.72 -8.89 -21.65
CA PHE A 282 8.70 -9.61 -22.40
C PHE A 282 7.49 -8.74 -22.77
N GLY A 283 7.22 -7.72 -21.96
CA GLY A 283 6.22 -6.69 -22.20
C GLY A 283 6.80 -5.40 -22.80
N ALA A 284 7.89 -5.45 -23.56
CA ALA A 284 8.60 -4.26 -24.05
C ALA A 284 7.69 -3.22 -24.74
N ASN A 285 6.62 -3.65 -25.41
CA ASN A 285 5.66 -2.74 -26.04
C ASN A 285 4.94 -1.84 -25.02
N ASP A 286 4.66 -2.33 -23.83
CA ASP A 286 3.88 -1.65 -22.79
C ASP A 286 4.67 -0.53 -22.09
N VAL A 287 6.00 -0.61 -22.16
CA VAL A 287 6.94 0.33 -21.52
C VAL A 287 7.60 1.27 -22.52
N SER A 288 7.52 0.95 -23.82
CA SER A 288 8.03 1.76 -24.93
C SER A 288 7.33 3.13 -25.10
N ARG A 289 6.34 3.44 -24.25
CA ARG A 289 5.69 4.75 -24.20
C ARG A 289 6.68 5.85 -23.85
N PHE A 290 7.62 5.55 -22.96
CA PHE A 290 8.70 6.45 -22.57
C PHE A 290 10.01 6.00 -23.19
N ASP A 291 10.75 6.94 -23.76
CA ASP A 291 12.16 6.77 -24.08
C ASP A 291 12.99 6.90 -22.79
N ARG A 292 12.49 7.64 -21.78
CA ARG A 292 13.09 7.81 -20.45
C ARG A 292 12.03 8.13 -19.38
N PHE A 293 12.15 7.51 -18.21
CA PHE A 293 11.42 7.87 -17.00
C PHE A 293 12.40 8.40 -15.96
N THR A 294 12.13 9.59 -15.41
CA THR A 294 13.02 10.25 -14.44
C THR A 294 12.24 10.63 -13.20
N VAL A 295 12.84 10.40 -12.02
CA VAL A 295 12.33 10.83 -10.73
C VAL A 295 13.31 11.82 -10.12
N THR A 296 12.83 13.03 -9.84
CA THR A 296 13.63 14.08 -9.18
C THR A 296 13.34 14.12 -7.68
N MET A 297 14.38 14.19 -6.86
CA MET A 297 14.25 14.26 -5.41
C MET A 297 14.11 15.73 -4.96
N ILE A 298 12.97 16.07 -4.35
CA ILE A 298 12.62 17.46 -3.99
C ILE A 298 12.26 17.56 -2.51
N SER A 299 12.90 18.48 -1.79
CA SER A 299 12.68 18.67 -0.36
C SER A 299 11.61 19.72 -0.02
N ASP A 300 11.23 20.58 -0.97
CA ASP A 300 10.30 21.70 -0.76
C ASP A 300 9.19 21.74 -1.83
N GLY A 301 7.95 21.52 -1.40
CA GLY A 301 6.76 21.57 -2.25
C GLY A 301 6.43 22.96 -2.83
N THR A 302 7.07 24.04 -2.37
CA THR A 302 6.94 25.36 -3.03
C THR A 302 7.76 25.43 -4.32
N VAL A 303 8.84 24.66 -4.42
CA VAL A 303 9.69 24.58 -5.61
C VAL A 303 9.02 23.72 -6.69
N THR A 304 8.26 22.68 -6.31
CA THR A 304 7.60 21.77 -7.27
C THR A 304 6.67 22.51 -8.22
N PHE A 305 5.96 23.54 -7.74
CA PHE A 305 5.09 24.35 -8.61
C PHE A 305 5.86 25.11 -9.67
N GLN A 306 6.98 25.75 -9.31
CA GLN A 306 7.82 26.44 -10.30
C GLN A 306 8.43 25.48 -11.32
N LEU A 307 8.87 24.30 -10.88
CA LEU A 307 9.41 23.28 -11.78
C LEU A 307 8.34 22.75 -12.75
N TYR A 308 7.12 22.53 -12.26
CA TYR A 308 5.98 22.17 -13.11
C TYR A 308 5.68 23.26 -14.15
N GLN A 309 5.62 24.54 -13.72
CA GLN A 309 5.43 25.70 -14.62
C GLN A 309 6.50 25.80 -15.70
N ASN A 310 7.75 25.41 -15.38
CA ASN A 310 8.87 25.41 -16.31
C ASN A 310 8.94 24.16 -17.20
N ARG A 311 8.03 23.18 -17.03
CA ARG A 311 8.05 21.85 -17.66
C ARG A 311 9.33 21.05 -17.35
N GLU A 312 9.86 21.28 -16.14
CA GLU A 312 10.91 20.49 -15.50
C GLU A 312 10.33 19.37 -14.63
N LEU A 313 9.01 19.39 -14.38
CA LEU A 313 8.21 18.28 -13.88
C LEU A 313 6.97 18.09 -14.76
N ASP A 314 6.50 16.85 -14.87
CA ASP A 314 5.27 16.46 -15.55
C ASP A 314 4.10 16.20 -14.58
N GLU A 315 4.35 16.14 -13.27
CA GLU A 315 3.31 16.06 -12.25
C GLU A 315 3.75 16.68 -10.92
N MET A 316 2.79 17.15 -10.11
CA MET A 316 3.01 17.60 -8.74
C MET A 316 1.75 17.48 -7.88
N ASP A 317 1.91 17.14 -6.59
CA ASP A 317 0.79 17.22 -5.63
C ASP A 317 0.51 18.69 -5.26
N VAL A 318 -0.77 19.07 -5.22
CA VAL A 318 -1.24 20.42 -4.92
C VAL A 318 -1.73 20.50 -3.48
N GLY A 319 -0.88 21.01 -2.59
CA GLY A 319 -1.23 21.31 -1.20
C GLY A 319 -1.99 22.63 -1.03
N GLU A 320 -2.46 22.89 0.19
CA GLU A 320 -3.29 24.06 0.52
C GLU A 320 -2.65 25.42 0.12
N SER A 321 -1.35 25.58 0.29
CA SER A 321 -0.62 26.81 -0.06
C SER A 321 -0.58 27.06 -1.56
N THR A 322 -0.25 26.03 -2.35
CA THR A 322 -0.23 26.10 -3.81
C THR A 322 -1.63 26.31 -4.36
N LEU A 323 -2.63 25.61 -3.83
CA LEU A 323 -4.02 25.81 -4.22
C LEU A 323 -4.49 27.25 -3.99
N THR A 324 -4.17 27.82 -2.82
CA THR A 324 -4.48 29.22 -2.51
C THR A 324 -3.81 30.18 -3.50
N THR A 325 -2.58 29.86 -3.92
CA THR A 325 -1.85 30.65 -4.93
C THR A 325 -2.50 30.58 -6.31
N ILE A 326 -2.90 29.39 -6.75
CA ILE A 326 -3.60 29.19 -8.04
C ILE A 326 -4.94 29.94 -8.04
N GLN A 327 -5.74 29.79 -6.99
CA GLN A 327 -7.08 30.38 -6.91
C GLN A 327 -7.08 31.89 -6.65
N ALA A 328 -5.96 32.48 -6.24
CA ALA A 328 -5.83 33.93 -6.09
C ALA A 328 -5.92 34.69 -7.44
N ASP A 329 -5.57 34.03 -8.55
CA ASP A 329 -5.81 34.52 -9.90
C ASP A 329 -6.90 33.69 -10.60
N PRO A 330 -8.14 34.22 -10.73
CA PRO A 330 -9.23 33.49 -11.39
C PRO A 330 -8.98 33.23 -12.89
N ASN A 331 -7.99 33.87 -13.51
CA ASN A 331 -7.62 33.63 -14.91
C ASN A 331 -6.45 32.66 -15.06
N SER A 332 -5.91 32.13 -13.96
CA SER A 332 -4.85 31.12 -14.03
C SER A 332 -5.38 29.88 -14.75
N GLU A 333 -4.63 29.41 -15.75
CA GLU A 333 -4.95 28.17 -16.48
C GLU A 333 -4.99 26.95 -15.54
N TYR A 334 -4.21 26.98 -14.46
CA TYR A 334 -4.14 25.89 -13.49
C TYR A 334 -5.46 25.66 -12.76
N ASN A 335 -6.37 26.65 -12.69
CA ASN A 335 -7.71 26.44 -12.13
C ASN A 335 -8.48 25.34 -12.89
N ALA A 336 -8.25 25.22 -14.20
CA ALA A 336 -8.88 24.20 -15.02
C ALA A 336 -8.09 22.89 -15.07
N GLN A 337 -6.93 22.80 -14.41
CA GLN A 337 -6.01 21.66 -14.42
C GLN A 337 -5.89 20.97 -13.04
N LEU A 338 -6.70 21.39 -12.06
CA LEU A 338 -6.75 20.73 -10.76
C LEU A 338 -7.41 19.37 -10.92
N CYS A 339 -6.61 18.31 -10.86
CA CYS A 339 -7.06 16.93 -11.04
C CYS A 339 -7.14 16.22 -9.68
N GLU A 340 -8.29 15.65 -9.32
CA GLU A 340 -8.44 14.90 -8.05
C GLU A 340 -7.87 13.49 -8.22
N LYS A 341 -6.96 13.09 -7.33
CA LYS A 341 -6.35 11.75 -7.37
C LYS A 341 -7.31 10.70 -6.79
N ARG A 342 -7.04 9.43 -7.10
CA ARG A 342 -7.62 8.30 -6.37
C ARG A 342 -7.05 8.24 -4.95
N PRO A 343 -7.76 7.63 -3.98
CA PRO A 343 -7.16 7.32 -2.69
C PRO A 343 -5.95 6.41 -2.89
N LYS A 344 -4.89 6.65 -2.10
CA LYS A 344 -3.78 5.70 -1.99
C LYS A 344 -4.27 4.39 -1.35
N LYS A 345 -3.51 3.31 -1.52
CA LYS A 345 -3.79 1.96 -0.97
C LYS A 345 -3.72 1.82 0.57
N PHE A 346 -3.79 2.92 1.33
CA PHE A 346 -3.65 2.92 2.79
C PHE A 346 -4.95 3.36 3.45
N SER A 347 -5.45 2.52 4.36
CA SER A 347 -6.60 2.83 5.22
C SER A 347 -6.10 3.36 6.56
N TYR A 348 -6.27 4.66 6.84
CA TYR A 348 -5.84 5.25 8.12
C TYR A 348 -6.90 5.16 9.19
N GLN A 349 -6.46 4.77 10.39
CA GLN A 349 -7.27 4.50 11.57
C GLN A 349 -6.70 5.24 12.78
N MET A 350 -7.56 5.65 13.71
CA MET A 350 -7.17 5.98 15.08
C MET A 350 -7.13 4.69 15.89
N HIS A 351 -5.93 4.19 16.17
CA HIS A 351 -5.73 3.05 17.07
C HIS A 351 -5.60 3.55 18.50
N PHE A 352 -6.55 3.19 19.35
CA PHE A 352 -6.59 3.58 20.75
C PHE A 352 -5.65 2.74 21.58
N ASN A 353 -4.81 3.37 22.42
CA ASN A 353 -4.00 2.66 23.39
C ASN A 353 -4.82 2.38 24.67
N TYR A 354 -5.14 1.12 24.92
CA TYR A 354 -5.91 0.69 26.10
C TYR A 354 -5.05 0.51 27.36
N GLN A 355 -3.72 0.57 27.21
CA GLN A 355 -2.74 0.42 28.29
C GLN A 355 -1.67 1.52 28.19
N LYS A 356 -2.11 2.76 28.30
CA LYS A 356 -1.25 3.94 28.31
C LYS A 356 -0.53 4.10 29.65
N ASN A 357 0.71 4.57 29.58
CA ASN A 357 1.52 5.00 30.71
C ASN A 357 1.68 6.54 30.75
N ASN A 358 2.02 7.03 31.94
CA ASN A 358 2.54 8.37 32.17
C ASN A 358 4.04 8.42 31.83
N GLU A 359 4.59 9.63 31.73
CA GLU A 359 6.02 9.85 31.43
C GLU A 359 6.97 9.22 32.49
N ASP A 360 6.47 8.96 33.71
CA ASP A 360 7.22 8.27 34.78
C ASP A 360 7.12 6.73 34.73
N GLY A 361 6.42 6.18 33.73
CA GLY A 361 6.22 4.75 33.54
C GLY A 361 5.07 4.15 34.35
N THR A 362 4.33 4.94 35.13
CA THR A 362 3.12 4.46 35.83
C THR A 362 1.92 4.40 34.87
N PRO A 363 0.96 3.47 35.06
CA PRO A 363 -0.25 3.44 34.22
C PRO A 363 -1.07 4.74 34.34
N ASP A 364 -1.57 5.24 33.21
CA ASP A 364 -2.53 6.34 33.17
C ASP A 364 -3.94 5.83 33.50
N ASP A 365 -4.25 5.76 34.80
CA ASP A 365 -5.53 5.23 35.30
C ASP A 365 -6.75 5.98 34.72
N ASN A 366 -6.63 7.29 34.48
CA ASN A 366 -7.75 8.10 33.99
C ASN A 366 -8.04 7.81 32.52
N TRP A 367 -7.01 7.85 31.66
CA TRP A 367 -7.16 7.52 30.24
C TRP A 367 -7.60 6.06 30.04
N ASN A 368 -6.93 5.11 30.70
CA ASN A 368 -7.18 3.68 30.49
C ASN A 368 -8.62 3.30 30.83
N LYS A 369 -9.19 3.86 31.92
CA LYS A 369 -10.61 3.69 32.26
C LYS A 369 -11.54 4.35 31.25
N ALA A 370 -11.23 5.60 30.85
CA ALA A 370 -12.04 6.34 29.89
C ALA A 370 -12.15 5.60 28.55
N ILE A 371 -11.02 5.20 27.98
CA ILE A 371 -10.99 4.58 26.66
C ILE A 371 -11.54 3.14 26.64
N ALA A 372 -11.52 2.44 27.78
CA ALA A 372 -12.15 1.11 27.91
C ALA A 372 -13.70 1.16 27.89
N ASN A 373 -14.32 2.31 28.14
CA ASN A 373 -15.76 2.48 28.09
C ASN A 373 -16.30 2.62 26.65
N THR A 374 -17.30 1.80 26.29
CA THR A 374 -17.88 1.79 24.95
C THR A 374 -18.61 3.08 24.59
N ALA A 375 -19.33 3.72 25.53
CA ALA A 375 -20.00 4.99 25.26
C ALA A 375 -19.00 6.11 24.94
N PHE A 376 -17.87 6.15 25.66
CA PHE A 376 -16.77 7.08 25.40
C PHE A 376 -16.16 6.88 24.01
N ARG A 377 -15.87 5.65 23.59
CA ARG A 377 -15.39 5.37 22.22
C ARG A 377 -16.43 5.68 21.15
N GLN A 378 -17.71 5.41 21.42
CA GLN A 378 -18.81 5.74 20.51
C GLN A 378 -18.93 7.25 20.27
N CYS A 379 -18.52 8.10 21.22
CA CYS A 379 -18.43 9.54 20.96
C CYS A 379 -17.46 9.84 19.81
N PHE A 380 -16.32 9.15 19.70
CA PHE A 380 -15.39 9.36 18.58
C PHE A 380 -16.07 9.04 17.25
N TYR A 381 -16.70 7.87 17.14
CA TYR A 381 -17.30 7.42 15.88
C TYR A 381 -18.51 8.27 15.45
N LYS A 382 -19.35 8.69 16.41
CA LYS A 382 -20.61 9.38 16.13
C LYS A 382 -20.56 10.90 16.28
N GLY A 383 -19.48 11.45 16.82
CA GLY A 383 -19.36 12.87 17.14
C GLY A 383 -18.17 13.56 16.47
N LEU A 384 -17.07 12.87 16.21
CA LEU A 384 -15.86 13.50 15.70
C LEU A 384 -16.03 13.96 14.24
N ASN A 385 -16.08 15.27 14.03
CA ASN A 385 -16.12 15.86 12.70
C ASN A 385 -14.72 16.24 12.23
N LEU A 386 -14.21 15.47 11.27
CA LEU A 386 -12.87 15.64 10.69
C LEU A 386 -12.86 16.46 9.40
N THR A 387 -14.00 17.01 8.95
CA THR A 387 -14.09 17.73 7.66
C THR A 387 -13.04 18.84 7.52
N ASN A 388 -12.81 19.65 8.56
CA ASN A 388 -11.79 20.70 8.55
C ASN A 388 -10.37 20.14 8.54
N TRP A 389 -10.16 18.98 9.13
CA TRP A 389 -8.87 18.31 9.10
C TRP A 389 -8.60 17.69 7.73
N TYR A 390 -9.60 17.05 7.10
CA TYR A 390 -9.53 16.58 5.72
C TYR A 390 -9.25 17.69 4.72
N ALA A 391 -9.76 18.90 4.97
CA ALA A 391 -9.52 20.07 4.12
C ALA A 391 -8.03 20.48 4.03
N ARG A 392 -7.18 19.98 4.92
CA ARG A 392 -5.71 20.14 4.84
C ARG A 392 -5.11 19.33 3.70
N THR A 393 -5.72 18.20 3.35
CA THR A 393 -5.32 17.33 2.23
C THR A 393 -6.13 17.65 0.98
N ASN A 394 -7.46 17.78 1.10
CA ASN A 394 -8.38 18.07 0.00
C ASN A 394 -9.31 19.23 0.37
N LYS A 395 -8.93 20.45 0.00
CA LYS A 395 -9.71 21.66 0.36
C LYS A 395 -11.00 21.83 -0.44
N ILE A 396 -11.04 21.32 -1.67
CA ILE A 396 -12.19 21.47 -2.57
C ILE A 396 -13.28 20.45 -2.21
N ASN A 397 -12.89 19.19 -1.98
CA ASN A 397 -13.77 18.06 -1.67
C ASN A 397 -13.28 17.29 -0.42
N PRO A 398 -13.27 17.89 0.79
CA PRO A 398 -12.68 17.28 1.98
C PRO A 398 -13.26 15.90 2.32
N LEU A 399 -14.55 15.67 2.08
CA LEU A 399 -15.17 14.38 2.37
C LEU A 399 -14.73 13.24 1.44
N LYS A 400 -13.95 13.50 0.39
CA LYS A 400 -13.28 12.41 -0.35
C LYS A 400 -12.20 11.72 0.47
N CYS A 401 -11.66 12.38 1.48
CA CYS A 401 -10.74 11.80 2.44
C CYS A 401 -11.46 11.02 3.56
N GLU A 402 -12.79 10.99 3.59
CA GLU A 402 -13.52 10.25 4.62
C GLU A 402 -13.24 8.75 4.49
N ASN A 403 -12.93 8.09 5.62
CA ASN A 403 -12.76 6.66 5.70
C ASN A 403 -13.81 6.06 6.64
N ASP A 404 -14.60 5.13 6.11
CA ASP A 404 -15.72 4.52 6.81
C ASP A 404 -15.55 3.06 7.20
N CYS A 405 -14.47 2.43 6.75
CA CYS A 405 -14.15 1.03 6.98
C CYS A 405 -12.76 0.87 7.60
N TYR A 406 -12.49 -0.31 8.14
CA TYR A 406 -11.16 -0.66 8.62
C TYR A 406 -10.31 -1.17 7.45
N THR A 407 -10.85 -2.09 6.67
CA THR A 407 -10.22 -2.64 5.47
C THR A 407 -10.26 -1.63 4.33
N MET A 408 -9.14 -1.47 3.60
CA MET A 408 -9.07 -0.54 2.47
C MET A 408 -10.03 -0.97 1.33
N PRO A 409 -10.84 -0.05 0.77
CA PRO A 409 -11.65 -0.34 -0.41
C PRO A 409 -10.81 -0.79 -1.62
N GLY A 410 -11.29 -1.79 -2.36
CA GLY A 410 -10.64 -2.32 -3.55
C GLY A 410 -9.59 -3.41 -3.31
N VAL A 411 -9.43 -3.86 -2.05
CA VAL A 411 -8.51 -4.95 -1.69
C VAL A 411 -8.95 -6.29 -2.26
N CYS A 412 -10.25 -6.58 -2.23
CA CYS A 412 -10.77 -7.86 -2.69
C CYS A 412 -12.23 -7.77 -3.16
N TYR A 413 -12.63 -8.73 -4.00
CA TYR A 413 -13.93 -8.82 -4.64
C TYR A 413 -14.45 -10.24 -4.55
N ASN A 414 -15.73 -10.42 -4.25
CA ASN A 414 -16.34 -11.75 -4.21
C ASN A 414 -16.51 -12.35 -5.63
N THR A 415 -17.04 -13.57 -5.72
CA THR A 415 -17.20 -14.27 -7.02
C THR A 415 -18.16 -13.58 -7.99
N GLN A 416 -18.98 -12.66 -7.50
CA GLN A 416 -19.92 -11.85 -8.27
C GLN A 416 -19.33 -10.49 -8.68
N GLY A 417 -18.06 -10.21 -8.35
CA GLY A 417 -17.40 -8.93 -8.60
C GLY A 417 -17.81 -7.82 -7.63
N GLN A 418 -18.51 -8.14 -6.53
CA GLN A 418 -18.85 -7.16 -5.51
C GLN A 418 -17.63 -6.88 -4.62
N GLU A 419 -17.30 -5.60 -4.46
CA GLU A 419 -16.18 -5.14 -3.63
C GLU A 419 -16.49 -5.32 -2.13
N TYR A 420 -15.50 -5.80 -1.36
CA TYR A 420 -15.67 -6.20 0.04
C TYR A 420 -16.17 -5.07 0.97
N SER A 421 -15.64 -3.85 0.87
CA SER A 421 -16.06 -2.75 1.75
C SER A 421 -17.55 -2.40 1.58
N THR A 422 -18.16 -2.71 0.43
CA THR A 422 -19.61 -2.58 0.24
C THR A 422 -20.44 -3.56 1.09
N LEU A 423 -19.87 -4.73 1.43
CA LEU A 423 -20.49 -5.68 2.36
C LEU A 423 -20.44 -5.14 3.78
N VAL A 424 -19.31 -4.55 4.18
CA VAL A 424 -19.17 -3.87 5.48
C VAL A 424 -20.16 -2.71 5.58
N ALA A 425 -20.25 -1.87 4.54
CA ALA A 425 -21.19 -0.76 4.49
C ALA A 425 -22.64 -1.23 4.69
N LYS A 426 -23.02 -2.36 4.10
CA LYS A 426 -24.36 -2.95 4.30
C LYS A 426 -24.59 -3.41 5.74
N GLU A 427 -23.62 -4.08 6.36
CA GLU A 427 -23.71 -4.49 7.78
C GLU A 427 -23.78 -3.27 8.72
N MET A 428 -23.12 -2.16 8.33
CA MET A 428 -23.18 -0.88 9.05
C MET A 428 -24.43 -0.04 8.74
N GLY A 429 -25.25 -0.44 7.76
CA GLY A 429 -26.45 0.30 7.34
C GLY A 429 -26.19 1.55 6.49
N PHE A 430 -25.03 1.61 5.83
CA PHE A 430 -24.57 2.72 4.98
C PHE A 430 -24.77 2.46 3.48
N ASP A 431 -25.20 1.27 3.06
CA ASP A 431 -25.37 0.91 1.64
C ASP A 431 -26.41 1.75 0.90
N GLY A 432 -27.36 2.37 1.62
CA GLY A 432 -28.36 3.30 1.07
C GLY A 432 -27.93 4.78 1.05
N GLU A 433 -26.78 5.13 1.62
CA GLU A 433 -26.35 6.50 1.87
C GLU A 433 -25.39 6.99 0.78
N ALA A 434 -25.92 7.69 -0.23
CA ALA A 434 -25.10 8.24 -1.31
C ALA A 434 -24.13 9.33 -0.81
N TYR A 435 -22.99 9.48 -1.49
CA TYR A 435 -22.07 10.60 -1.25
C TYR A 435 -22.76 11.94 -1.56
N ASP A 436 -22.87 12.81 -0.55
CA ASP A 436 -23.55 14.11 -0.68
C ASP A 436 -22.60 15.32 -0.68
N GLY A 437 -21.31 15.08 -0.41
CA GLY A 437 -20.27 16.11 -0.31
C GLY A 437 -20.47 17.12 0.82
N LYS A 438 -21.35 16.85 1.80
CA LYS A 438 -21.75 17.81 2.85
C LYS A 438 -21.57 17.28 4.26
N THR A 439 -21.90 16.02 4.52
CA THR A 439 -21.88 15.47 5.86
C THR A 439 -21.25 14.09 5.87
N MET A 440 -20.26 13.93 6.75
CA MET A 440 -19.64 12.64 7.05
C MET A 440 -20.73 11.60 7.33
N ILE A 441 -20.67 10.44 6.66
CA ILE A 441 -21.75 9.45 6.65
C ILE A 441 -22.12 9.00 8.07
N ARG A 442 -21.13 8.85 8.95
CA ARG A 442 -21.30 8.46 10.36
C ARG A 442 -22.02 9.49 11.21
N LEU A 443 -21.98 10.75 10.79
CA LEU A 443 -22.63 11.86 11.48
C LEU A 443 -24.05 12.10 10.96
N ARG A 444 -24.47 11.50 9.84
CA ARG A 444 -25.79 11.81 9.23
C ARG A 444 -26.96 11.40 10.12
N ALA A 445 -26.83 10.27 10.83
CA ALA A 445 -27.89 9.73 11.66
C ALA A 445 -28.22 10.61 12.88
N ASN A 446 -27.24 11.38 13.38
CA ASN A 446 -27.39 12.23 14.57
C ASN A 446 -27.00 13.70 14.33
N ASN A 447 -26.64 14.06 13.11
CA ASN A 447 -26.05 15.35 12.75
C ASN A 447 -24.85 15.75 13.64
N GLY A 448 -24.07 14.75 14.08
CA GLY A 448 -22.96 14.92 15.03
C GLY A 448 -23.38 15.24 16.47
N ASP A 449 -24.68 15.29 16.79
CA ASP A 449 -25.15 15.51 18.16
C ASP A 449 -24.94 14.23 18.98
N ILE A 450 -24.06 14.34 19.97
CA ILE A 450 -23.73 13.27 20.92
C ILE A 450 -24.06 13.66 22.36
N ALA A 451 -24.89 14.66 22.61
CA ALA A 451 -25.12 15.17 23.97
C ALA A 451 -25.55 14.08 24.98
N ASP A 452 -26.49 13.22 24.58
CA ASP A 452 -26.97 12.11 25.43
C ASP A 452 -25.90 11.04 25.62
N LEU A 453 -25.17 10.69 24.55
CA LEU A 453 -24.10 9.69 24.58
C LEU A 453 -22.90 10.17 25.42
N LYS A 454 -22.50 11.44 25.26
CA LYS A 454 -21.48 12.11 26.07
C LYS A 454 -21.89 12.11 27.54
N LYS A 455 -23.15 12.44 27.85
CA LYS A 455 -23.66 12.40 29.21
C LYS A 455 -23.60 10.98 29.80
N GLN A 456 -24.05 9.98 29.04
CA GLN A 456 -23.95 8.57 29.46
C GLN A 456 -22.49 8.20 29.78
N ALA A 457 -21.55 8.50 28.89
CA ALA A 457 -20.14 8.23 29.09
C ALA A 457 -19.61 8.94 30.35
N MET A 458 -19.96 10.21 30.56
CA MET A 458 -19.53 10.97 31.75
C MET A 458 -20.09 10.39 33.05
N ASP A 459 -21.37 9.99 33.08
CA ASP A 459 -22.02 9.40 34.25
C ASP A 459 -21.39 8.04 34.60
N GLU A 460 -21.20 7.16 33.61
CA GLU A 460 -20.57 5.84 33.78
C GLU A 460 -19.11 5.96 34.24
N LEU A 461 -18.35 6.87 33.63
CA LEU A 461 -16.92 7.05 33.92
C LEU A 461 -16.68 7.74 35.27
N SER A 462 -17.51 8.73 35.63
CA SER A 462 -17.43 9.36 36.95
C SER A 462 -17.72 8.35 38.07
N ALA A 463 -18.61 7.38 37.84
CA ALA A 463 -18.92 6.32 38.81
C ALA A 463 -17.71 5.41 39.13
N ILE A 464 -16.74 5.29 38.22
CA ILE A 464 -15.50 4.52 38.41
C ILE A 464 -14.27 5.40 38.68
N GLY A 465 -14.51 6.69 38.96
CA GLY A 465 -13.49 7.64 39.42
C GLY A 465 -12.72 8.36 38.32
N VAL A 466 -13.17 8.32 37.06
CA VAL A 466 -12.58 9.13 35.99
C VAL A 466 -12.92 10.61 36.21
N THR A 467 -11.94 11.48 35.98
CA THR A 467 -12.08 12.93 36.05
C THR A 467 -12.10 13.55 34.66
N PHE A 468 -12.92 14.58 34.49
CA PHE A 468 -13.08 15.33 33.26
C PHE A 468 -12.45 16.74 33.35
N PRO A 469 -11.88 17.27 32.26
CA PRO A 469 -11.76 16.59 30.96
C PRO A 469 -10.74 15.45 30.96
N VAL A 470 -11.00 14.43 30.14
CA VAL A 470 -10.02 13.38 29.86
C VAL A 470 -8.95 13.97 28.94
N HIS A 471 -7.67 13.74 29.27
CA HIS A 471 -6.55 14.24 28.47
C HIS A 471 -6.07 13.18 27.48
N ALA A 472 -6.10 13.50 26.18
CA ALA A 472 -5.67 12.62 25.10
C ALA A 472 -4.31 13.07 24.54
N ALA A 473 -3.25 12.33 24.84
CA ALA A 473 -1.91 12.62 24.34
C ALA A 473 -1.74 12.18 22.88
N TYR A 474 -1.47 13.14 21.98
CA TYR A 474 -1.19 12.93 20.57
C TYR A 474 0.20 13.45 20.21
N TYR A 475 1.06 12.55 19.71
CA TYR A 475 2.47 12.83 19.49
C TYR A 475 2.76 13.16 18.03
N ILE A 476 3.52 14.24 17.81
CA ILE A 476 4.04 14.65 16.50
C ILE A 476 5.57 14.74 16.50
N ILE A 477 6.19 14.70 15.33
CA ILE A 477 7.64 14.90 15.23
C ILE A 477 8.02 16.35 15.59
N ALA A 478 9.00 16.51 16.47
CA ALA A 478 9.48 17.81 16.93
C ALA A 478 10.07 18.62 15.77
N GLY A 479 9.76 19.92 15.72
CA GLY A 479 10.29 20.84 14.71
C GLY A 479 9.59 20.78 13.35
N SER A 480 8.64 19.86 13.11
CA SER A 480 7.83 19.86 11.89
C SER A 480 6.66 20.83 12.01
N THR A 481 6.75 21.96 11.30
CA THR A 481 5.65 22.93 11.19
C THR A 481 4.40 22.29 10.59
N SER A 482 4.56 21.48 9.55
CA SER A 482 3.42 20.77 8.92
C SER A 482 2.70 19.85 9.91
N ALA A 483 3.44 19.08 10.71
CA ALA A 483 2.84 18.19 11.70
C ALA A 483 2.12 18.99 12.81
N LEU A 484 2.71 20.09 13.27
CA LEU A 484 2.11 20.97 14.27
C LEU A 484 0.82 21.63 13.78
N ASP A 485 0.82 22.14 12.54
CA ASP A 485 -0.35 22.76 11.94
C ASP A 485 -1.48 21.74 11.77
N ASN A 486 -1.17 20.52 11.31
CA ASN A 486 -2.17 19.45 11.19
C ASN A 486 -2.74 19.04 12.55
N ALA A 487 -1.89 18.88 13.57
CA ALA A 487 -2.31 18.54 14.93
C ALA A 487 -3.15 19.65 15.57
N THR A 488 -2.88 20.92 15.25
CA THR A 488 -3.66 22.07 15.75
C THR A 488 -5.07 22.06 15.17
N VAL A 489 -5.23 21.75 13.89
CA VAL A 489 -6.57 21.60 13.27
C VAL A 489 -7.30 20.38 13.84
N LEU A 490 -6.61 19.25 14.04
CA LEU A 490 -7.19 18.08 14.69
C LEU A 490 -7.66 18.41 16.12
N LYS A 491 -6.86 19.17 16.88
CA LYS A 491 -7.25 19.65 18.21
C LYS A 491 -8.52 20.50 18.16
N GLN A 492 -8.65 21.39 17.17
CA GLN A 492 -9.86 22.17 17.00
C GLN A 492 -11.07 21.28 16.66
N CYS A 493 -10.91 20.26 15.80
CA CYS A 493 -11.95 19.26 15.55
C CYS A 493 -12.40 18.57 16.83
N PHE A 494 -11.49 18.23 17.74
CA PHE A 494 -11.84 17.66 19.06
C PHE A 494 -12.65 18.65 19.90
N THR A 495 -12.19 19.90 20.03
CA THR A 495 -12.90 20.95 20.78
C THR A 495 -14.31 21.19 20.22
N ASP A 496 -14.45 21.30 18.90
CA ASP A 496 -15.72 21.57 18.23
C ASP A 496 -16.70 20.39 18.31
N SER A 497 -16.18 19.15 18.28
CA SER A 497 -16.99 17.93 18.29
C SER A 497 -17.41 17.49 19.68
N PHE A 498 -16.50 17.60 20.66
CA PHE A 498 -16.67 17.01 21.98
C PHE A 498 -16.88 18.04 23.09
N GLY A 499 -16.34 19.24 22.93
CA GLY A 499 -16.20 20.23 24.00
C GLY A 499 -15.04 19.91 24.96
N ASP A 500 -14.31 20.96 25.35
CA ASP A 500 -13.14 20.87 26.24
C ASP A 500 -13.49 20.47 27.70
N ASP A 501 -14.78 20.37 28.03
CA ASP A 501 -15.27 19.80 29.29
C ASP A 501 -15.26 18.26 29.28
N PHE A 502 -15.20 17.63 28.10
CA PHE A 502 -15.19 16.18 27.95
C PHE A 502 -13.78 15.63 27.71
N ILE A 503 -13.11 16.11 26.66
CA ILE A 503 -11.81 15.60 26.25
C ILE A 503 -10.97 16.74 25.68
N VAL A 504 -9.69 16.76 26.03
CA VAL A 504 -8.72 17.73 25.52
C VAL A 504 -7.61 16.99 24.79
N LEU A 505 -7.33 17.39 23.55
CA LEU A 505 -6.19 16.87 22.79
C LEU A 505 -4.90 17.60 23.20
N ASP A 506 -3.97 16.87 23.81
CA ASP A 506 -2.66 17.34 24.21
C ASP A 506 -1.63 16.99 23.13
N ILE A 507 -1.17 18.02 22.41
CA ILE A 507 -0.13 17.87 21.40
C ILE A 507 1.22 17.72 22.13
N LYS A 508 1.86 16.58 21.92
CA LYS A 508 3.18 16.20 22.46
C LYS A 508 4.16 15.98 21.32
N THR A 509 5.45 15.90 21.63
CA THR A 509 6.47 15.73 20.58
C THR A 509 7.45 14.60 20.87
N TYR A 510 7.92 13.95 19.82
CA TYR A 510 9.08 13.03 19.83
C TYR A 510 10.16 13.54 18.86
N VAL A 511 11.40 13.08 19.00
CA VAL A 511 12.53 13.63 18.24
C VAL A 511 12.84 12.81 16.99
N SER A 512 12.97 11.49 17.14
CA SER A 512 13.54 10.62 16.09
C SER A 512 12.64 9.44 15.74
N SER A 513 12.17 8.69 16.74
CA SER A 513 11.41 7.46 16.52
C SER A 513 10.19 7.44 17.42
N ILE A 514 9.01 7.60 16.81
CA ILE A 514 7.74 7.42 17.53
C ILE A 514 7.64 6.02 18.15
N THR A 515 8.22 5.00 17.50
CA THR A 515 8.24 3.64 18.03
C THR A 515 9.02 3.56 19.33
N GLN A 516 10.28 4.02 19.35
CA GLN A 516 11.15 3.88 20.52
C GLN A 516 10.80 4.86 21.64
N GLU A 517 10.45 6.10 21.31
CA GLU A 517 10.23 7.16 22.28
C GLU A 517 8.80 7.21 22.82
N VAL A 518 7.81 6.70 22.08
CA VAL A 518 6.39 6.87 22.41
C VAL A 518 5.64 5.53 22.49
N ARG A 519 5.65 4.70 21.44
CA ARG A 519 4.85 3.47 21.40
C ARG A 519 5.36 2.38 22.32
N ASN A 520 6.66 2.09 22.31
CA ASN A 520 7.26 1.08 23.17
C ASN A 520 7.07 1.41 24.67
N PRO A 521 7.22 2.67 25.11
CA PRO A 521 6.88 3.06 26.48
C PRO A 521 5.37 3.29 26.72
N GLN A 522 4.53 3.18 25.68
CA GLN A 522 3.07 3.30 25.69
C GLN A 522 2.56 4.68 26.13
N LEU A 523 3.18 5.78 25.69
CA LEU A 523 2.85 7.13 26.16
C LEU A 523 1.68 7.80 25.44
N GLN A 524 1.35 7.33 24.24
CA GLN A 524 0.26 7.90 23.43
C GLN A 524 -1.11 7.44 23.92
N SER A 525 -2.11 8.31 23.78
CA SER A 525 -3.52 7.94 23.93
C SER A 525 -4.03 7.21 22.69
N PHE A 526 -3.62 7.65 21.50
CA PHE A 526 -3.88 6.97 20.25
C PHE A 526 -2.78 7.28 19.24
N VAL A 527 -2.67 6.45 18.19
CA VAL A 527 -1.87 6.74 16.99
C VAL A 527 -2.82 6.80 15.80
N ILE A 528 -2.59 7.75 14.90
CA ILE A 528 -3.18 7.70 13.57
C ILE A 528 -2.19 6.99 12.66
N ASN A 529 -2.55 5.82 12.17
CA ASN A 529 -1.69 4.98 11.36
C ASN A 529 -2.46 4.38 10.19
N GLY A 530 -1.79 4.27 9.04
CA GLY A 530 -2.33 3.67 7.83
C GLY A 530 -1.74 2.30 7.60
N TRP A 531 -2.59 1.33 7.29
CA TRP A 531 -2.15 0.03 6.78
C TRP A 531 -2.50 -0.09 5.30
N GLY A 532 -1.57 -0.59 4.50
CA GLY A 532 -1.80 -0.96 3.12
C GLY A 532 -1.58 -2.46 3.00
N ALA A 533 -2.49 -3.17 2.35
CA ALA A 533 -2.42 -4.62 2.37
C ALA A 533 -1.17 -5.14 1.68
N ASP A 534 -0.69 -6.28 2.17
CA ASP A 534 0.38 -6.99 1.47
C ASP A 534 -0.17 -7.97 0.42
N TYR A 535 -1.35 -8.54 0.67
CA TYR A 535 -2.08 -9.45 -0.23
C TYR A 535 -3.60 -9.22 -0.18
N GLY A 536 -4.34 -9.76 -1.15
CA GLY A 536 -5.76 -9.45 -1.42
C GLY A 536 -6.77 -10.27 -0.60
N ASP A 537 -6.79 -10.16 0.73
CA ASP A 537 -7.83 -10.76 1.59
C ASP A 537 -8.11 -9.87 2.82
N PRO A 538 -9.36 -9.80 3.33
CA PRO A 538 -9.68 -8.97 4.49
C PRO A 538 -8.87 -9.33 5.74
N VAL A 539 -8.41 -10.59 5.88
CA VAL A 539 -7.59 -11.03 7.01
C VAL A 539 -6.30 -10.22 7.17
N ASN A 540 -5.76 -9.66 6.08
CA ASN A 540 -4.56 -8.83 6.12
C ASN A 540 -4.76 -7.56 6.97
N PHE A 541 -6.00 -7.06 7.06
CA PHE A 541 -6.38 -5.97 7.93
C PHE A 541 -6.87 -6.49 9.29
N VAL A 542 -8.01 -7.18 9.32
CA VAL A 542 -8.69 -7.51 10.59
C VAL A 542 -7.90 -8.49 11.46
N GLY A 543 -7.03 -9.30 10.86
CA GLY A 543 -6.13 -10.21 11.58
C GLY A 543 -5.08 -9.50 12.43
N GLN A 544 -4.81 -8.21 12.21
CA GLN A 544 -3.82 -7.46 12.99
C GLN A 544 -4.32 -7.06 14.40
N GLU A 545 -5.63 -7.09 14.62
CA GLU A 545 -6.28 -6.61 15.86
C GLU A 545 -6.91 -7.74 16.69
N ILE A 546 -6.77 -9.01 16.27
CA ILE A 546 -7.29 -10.15 17.04
C ILE A 546 -6.48 -10.43 18.31
N LEU A 547 -7.08 -11.17 19.22
CA LEU A 547 -6.43 -11.72 20.41
C LEU A 547 -5.87 -13.13 20.14
N HIS A 548 -5.00 -13.58 21.04
CA HIS A 548 -4.42 -14.95 21.06
C HIS A 548 -3.60 -15.33 19.81
N ASP A 549 -3.11 -14.34 19.08
CA ASP A 549 -2.16 -14.50 17.99
C ASP A 549 -0.98 -13.54 18.21
N ASP A 550 0.22 -14.10 18.37
CA ASP A 550 1.44 -13.32 18.59
C ASP A 550 1.82 -12.49 17.35
N ASN A 551 1.30 -12.85 16.17
CA ASN A 551 1.51 -12.12 14.92
C ASN A 551 0.49 -10.98 14.70
N ALA A 552 -0.53 -10.84 15.56
CA ALA A 552 -1.48 -9.74 15.50
C ALA A 552 -0.84 -8.44 16.01
N TYR A 553 0.00 -7.81 15.18
CA TYR A 553 0.92 -6.74 15.59
C TYR A 553 0.21 -5.53 16.22
N TYR A 554 -0.97 -5.14 15.73
CA TYR A 554 -1.65 -3.96 16.27
C TYR A 554 -2.24 -4.20 17.66
N SER A 555 -2.74 -5.42 17.92
CA SER A 555 -3.23 -5.83 19.24
C SER A 555 -2.14 -5.70 20.34
N TRP A 556 -0.88 -5.97 19.98
CA TRP A 556 0.26 -5.95 20.90
C TRP A 556 0.94 -4.59 21.02
N TYR A 557 1.08 -3.85 19.92
CA TYR A 557 1.97 -2.69 19.85
C TYR A 557 1.28 -1.35 19.64
N TYR A 558 0.03 -1.35 19.17
CA TYR A 558 -0.77 -0.12 19.02
C TYR A 558 -1.84 -0.05 20.10
N SER A 559 -2.75 -1.01 20.13
CA SER A 559 -3.86 -1.01 21.06
C SER A 559 -3.48 -1.53 22.45
N ASN A 560 -2.46 -2.39 22.52
CA ASN A 560 -1.99 -3.04 23.75
C ASN A 560 -3.08 -3.89 24.44
N ILE A 561 -4.13 -4.29 23.72
CA ILE A 561 -5.22 -5.10 24.27
C ILE A 561 -4.75 -6.52 24.60
N ALA A 562 -3.85 -7.11 23.78
CA ALA A 562 -3.32 -8.45 24.03
C ALA A 562 -2.56 -8.52 25.37
N LYS A 563 -1.83 -7.45 25.71
CA LYS A 563 -1.13 -7.32 27.01
C LYS A 563 -2.09 -7.23 28.19
N ILE A 564 -3.27 -6.62 28.02
CA ILE A 564 -4.32 -6.58 29.05
C ILE A 564 -4.88 -7.99 29.28
N VAL A 565 -5.12 -8.74 28.20
CA VAL A 565 -5.59 -10.13 28.28
C VAL A 565 -4.58 -11.03 28.99
N GLU A 566 -3.30 -10.92 28.63
CA GLU A 566 -2.21 -11.68 29.27
C GLU A 566 -2.06 -11.35 30.76
N ALA A 567 -2.13 -10.06 31.12
CA ALA A 567 -2.02 -9.61 32.51
C ALA A 567 -3.26 -9.93 33.36
N GLY A 568 -4.40 -10.20 32.72
CA GLY A 568 -5.71 -10.34 33.34
C GLY A 568 -6.43 -8.99 33.44
N PRO A 569 -7.60 -8.82 32.79
CA PRO A 569 -8.29 -7.54 32.75
C PRO A 569 -8.83 -7.12 34.11
N ALA A 570 -8.76 -5.82 34.40
CA ALA A 570 -9.48 -5.22 35.53
C ALA A 570 -11.00 -5.27 35.30
N ASP A 571 -11.79 -5.08 36.36
CA ASP A 571 -13.26 -5.14 36.26
C ASP A 571 -13.84 -4.17 35.23
N TRP A 572 -13.27 -2.98 35.10
CA TRP A 572 -13.68 -1.95 34.13
C TRP A 572 -13.18 -2.20 32.69
N GLN A 573 -12.38 -3.24 32.46
CA GLN A 573 -11.90 -3.66 31.14
C GLN A 573 -12.62 -4.89 30.59
N LYS A 574 -13.42 -5.59 31.41
CA LYS A 574 -14.02 -6.88 31.04
C LYS A 574 -14.91 -6.78 29.81
N ASP A 575 -15.71 -5.72 29.71
CA ASP A 575 -16.59 -5.52 28.56
C ASP A 575 -15.78 -5.24 27.29
N LEU A 576 -14.71 -4.45 27.37
CA LEU A 576 -13.79 -4.21 26.25
C LEU A 576 -13.15 -5.52 25.78
N VAL A 577 -12.61 -6.32 26.70
CA VAL A 577 -12.01 -7.61 26.37
C VAL A 577 -13.04 -8.53 25.73
N ALA A 578 -14.26 -8.60 26.28
CA ALA A 578 -15.34 -9.40 25.69
C ALA A 578 -15.66 -8.98 24.24
N CYS A 579 -15.68 -7.68 23.92
CA CYS A 579 -15.84 -7.20 22.55
C CYS A 579 -14.70 -7.66 21.62
N TYR A 580 -13.45 -7.65 22.11
CA TYR A 580 -12.31 -8.13 21.33
C TYR A 580 -12.30 -9.66 21.15
N GLU A 581 -12.75 -10.41 22.16
CA GLU A 581 -12.93 -11.87 22.05
C GLU A 581 -14.02 -12.21 21.02
N GLU A 582 -15.17 -11.51 21.06
CA GLU A 582 -16.23 -11.68 20.05
C GLU A 582 -15.73 -11.36 18.64
N PHE A 583 -15.02 -10.24 18.48
CA PHE A 583 -14.38 -9.88 17.21
C PHE A 583 -13.39 -10.96 16.74
N THR A 584 -12.55 -11.47 17.65
CA THR A 584 -11.56 -12.52 17.37
C THR A 584 -12.24 -13.82 16.91
N ASP A 585 -13.32 -14.23 17.58
CA ASP A 585 -14.11 -15.41 17.22
C ASP A 585 -14.76 -15.26 15.83
N LEU A 586 -15.27 -14.07 15.50
CA LEU A 586 -15.83 -13.77 14.18
C LEU A 586 -14.76 -13.82 13.08
N VAL A 587 -13.57 -13.25 13.32
CA VAL A 587 -12.44 -13.31 12.40
C VAL A 587 -11.99 -14.76 12.20
N ASN A 588 -11.83 -15.54 13.27
CA ASN A 588 -11.42 -16.94 13.18
C ASN A 588 -12.47 -17.81 12.45
N THR A 589 -13.76 -17.54 12.68
CA THR A 589 -14.85 -18.19 11.95
C THR A 589 -14.77 -17.88 10.45
N ALA A 590 -14.53 -16.62 10.08
CA ALA A 590 -14.37 -16.22 8.68
C ALA A 590 -13.12 -16.85 8.05
N LYS A 591 -11.98 -16.86 8.77
CA LYS A 591 -10.72 -17.47 8.32
C LYS A 591 -10.88 -18.95 7.99
N ALA A 592 -11.71 -19.68 8.72
CA ALA A 592 -11.95 -21.11 8.51
C ALA A 592 -12.76 -21.43 7.24
N ILE A 593 -13.39 -20.44 6.60
CA ILE A 593 -14.09 -20.61 5.32
C ILE A 593 -13.07 -20.43 4.19
N VAL A 594 -12.79 -21.49 3.46
CA VAL A 594 -11.69 -21.55 2.48
C VAL A 594 -12.12 -22.04 1.09
N ASP A 595 -13.35 -22.57 1.00
CA ASP A 595 -13.97 -23.17 -0.18
C ASP A 595 -15.11 -22.32 -0.78
N ASP A 596 -15.53 -21.25 -0.08
CA ASP A 596 -16.58 -20.33 -0.52
C ASP A 596 -16.18 -18.87 -0.23
N THR A 597 -15.65 -18.19 -1.24
CA THR A 597 -15.21 -16.78 -1.15
C THR A 597 -16.35 -15.83 -0.78
N ASP A 598 -17.57 -16.07 -1.28
CA ASP A 598 -18.71 -15.21 -0.98
C ASP A 598 -19.11 -15.32 0.50
N ALA A 599 -19.16 -16.55 1.03
CA ALA A 599 -19.43 -16.79 2.45
C ALA A 599 -18.31 -16.28 3.35
N ARG A 600 -17.04 -16.47 2.95
CA ARG A 600 -15.85 -15.95 3.64
C ARG A 600 -15.94 -14.43 3.80
N TYR A 601 -16.15 -13.71 2.70
CA TYR A 601 -16.20 -12.25 2.72
C TYR A 601 -17.42 -11.71 3.46
N ALA A 602 -18.57 -12.38 3.38
CA ALA A 602 -19.72 -12.03 4.21
C ALA A 602 -19.45 -12.24 5.72
N ALA A 603 -18.69 -13.28 6.10
CA ALA A 603 -18.30 -13.51 7.48
C ALA A 603 -17.30 -12.46 7.99
N PHE A 604 -16.30 -12.10 7.17
CA PHE A 604 -15.38 -11.00 7.51
C PHE A 604 -16.09 -9.65 7.62
N ALA A 605 -17.04 -9.36 6.74
CA ALA A 605 -17.80 -8.12 6.80
C ALA A 605 -18.55 -7.96 8.13
N LYS A 606 -19.09 -9.07 8.67
CA LYS A 606 -19.69 -9.09 10.01
C LYS A 606 -18.67 -8.90 11.13
N ALA A 607 -17.48 -9.51 11.02
CA ALA A 607 -16.40 -9.31 11.97
C ALA A 607 -15.98 -7.83 12.02
N GLU A 608 -15.75 -7.22 10.87
CA GLU A 608 -15.39 -5.81 10.76
C GLU A 608 -16.52 -4.89 11.23
N ALA A 609 -17.78 -5.21 10.91
CA ALA A 609 -18.91 -4.46 11.44
C ALA A 609 -19.00 -4.54 12.99
N SER A 610 -18.69 -5.70 13.60
CA SER A 610 -18.59 -5.83 15.06
C SER A 610 -17.48 -4.93 15.63
N MET A 611 -16.32 -4.91 14.98
CA MET A 611 -15.19 -4.05 15.35
C MET A 611 -15.59 -2.56 15.33
N LEU A 612 -16.25 -2.11 14.25
CA LEU A 612 -16.67 -0.72 14.06
C LEU A 612 -17.82 -0.34 15.01
N ASN A 613 -18.80 -1.23 15.23
CA ASN A 613 -19.89 -1.02 16.18
C ASN A 613 -19.41 -0.96 17.64
N ASN A 614 -18.26 -1.55 17.97
CA ASN A 614 -17.63 -1.41 19.29
C ASN A 614 -16.51 -0.36 19.32
N VAL A 615 -16.22 0.25 18.18
CA VAL A 615 -15.16 1.23 17.94
C VAL A 615 -13.82 0.77 18.52
N LEU A 616 -13.44 -0.48 18.22
CA LEU A 616 -12.18 -1.05 18.72
C LEU A 616 -10.96 -0.30 18.14
N ALA A 617 -11.10 0.16 16.90
CA ALA A 617 -10.38 1.30 16.30
C ALA A 617 -11.40 2.23 15.63
N CYS A 618 -11.05 3.50 15.41
CA CYS A 618 -11.92 4.46 14.75
C CYS A 618 -11.34 4.83 13.37
N PRO A 619 -12.01 4.49 12.25
CA PRO A 619 -11.50 4.89 10.94
C PRO A 619 -11.41 6.40 10.81
N CYS A 620 -10.34 6.84 10.14
CA CYS A 620 -9.82 8.19 10.25
C CYS A 620 -9.84 8.89 8.90
N TYR A 621 -9.04 8.47 7.92
CA TYR A 621 -9.03 9.10 6.60
C TYR A 621 -8.41 8.23 5.49
N PHE A 622 -8.65 8.63 4.24
CA PHE A 622 -7.87 8.26 3.06
C PHE A 622 -7.07 9.46 2.56
N ASP A 623 -5.88 9.20 2.01
CA ASP A 623 -5.07 10.22 1.34
C ASP A 623 -5.60 10.47 -0.08
N VAL A 624 -6.47 11.47 -0.24
CA VAL A 624 -6.95 11.95 -1.55
C VAL A 624 -6.51 13.39 -1.75
N SER A 625 -5.52 13.63 -2.60
CA SER A 625 -5.00 14.97 -2.89
C SER A 625 -5.36 15.45 -4.29
N TRP A 626 -5.15 16.74 -4.55
CA TRP A 626 -5.17 17.31 -5.90
C TRP A 626 -3.78 17.21 -6.53
N THR A 627 -3.72 17.17 -7.86
CA THR A 627 -2.50 17.18 -8.64
C THR A 627 -2.63 18.11 -9.84
N LEU A 628 -1.52 18.67 -10.29
CA LEU A 628 -1.33 19.08 -11.69
C LEU A 628 -0.56 17.96 -12.37
N THR A 629 -0.97 17.51 -13.56
CA THR A 629 -0.35 16.32 -14.17
C THR A 629 -0.55 16.21 -15.68
N HIS A 630 0.43 15.57 -16.30
CA HIS A 630 0.43 15.12 -17.69
C HIS A 630 0.21 13.60 -17.81
N ALA A 631 -0.05 12.88 -16.71
CA ALA A 631 -0.35 11.46 -16.67
C ALA A 631 -1.79 11.19 -16.23
N ASN A 632 -2.43 10.20 -16.84
CA ASN A 632 -3.76 9.74 -16.46
C ASN A 632 -3.61 8.73 -15.31
N GLU A 633 -3.97 9.13 -14.10
CA GLU A 633 -3.92 8.27 -12.90
C GLU A 633 -4.67 6.95 -13.09
N TYR A 634 -5.78 6.95 -13.85
CA TYR A 634 -6.66 5.78 -14.03
C TYR A 634 -6.12 4.76 -15.05
N SER A 635 -5.04 5.09 -15.75
CA SER A 635 -4.29 4.14 -16.59
C SER A 635 -3.18 3.41 -15.84
N LYS A 636 -2.75 3.95 -14.69
CA LYS A 636 -1.68 3.38 -13.86
C LYS A 636 -2.20 2.12 -13.14
N ILE A 637 -1.30 1.17 -12.88
CA ILE A 637 -1.56 0.00 -12.04
C ILE A 637 -2.16 0.45 -10.70
N ASN A 638 -3.20 -0.27 -10.24
CA ASN A 638 -3.96 0.07 -9.04
C ASN A 638 -4.20 -1.13 -8.12
N ALA A 639 -3.15 -1.89 -7.83
CA ALA A 639 -3.19 -2.93 -6.82
C ALA A 639 -3.39 -2.30 -5.43
N MET A 640 -4.48 -2.63 -4.74
CA MET A 640 -4.69 -2.18 -3.35
C MET A 640 -3.85 -2.95 -2.33
N TYR A 641 -2.95 -3.80 -2.82
CA TYR A 641 -2.03 -4.60 -2.05
C TYR A 641 -0.71 -4.78 -2.82
N GLY A 642 0.33 -5.23 -2.12
CA GLY A 642 1.64 -5.48 -2.72
C GLY A 642 2.31 -4.21 -3.30
N PRO A 643 3.49 -4.32 -3.92
CA PRO A 643 4.28 -3.15 -4.30
C PRO A 643 4.11 -2.69 -5.75
N CYS A 644 3.26 -3.34 -6.57
CA CYS A 644 3.25 -3.14 -8.02
C CYS A 644 2.77 -1.76 -8.53
N ASN A 645 2.14 -0.94 -7.67
CA ASN A 645 1.63 0.39 -8.07
C ASN A 645 2.70 1.37 -8.54
N TYR A 646 3.97 1.10 -8.22
CA TYR A 646 5.06 2.00 -8.55
C TYR A 646 5.66 1.75 -9.94
N LYS A 647 5.16 0.75 -10.68
CA LYS A 647 5.64 0.42 -12.02
C LYS A 647 5.14 1.44 -13.06
N ALA A 648 6.06 1.98 -13.84
CA ALA A 648 5.79 2.90 -14.94
C ALA A 648 5.37 2.16 -16.24
N VAL A 649 4.43 1.21 -16.14
CA VAL A 649 3.99 0.37 -17.27
C VAL A 649 2.62 0.82 -17.76
N ASN A 650 2.43 0.97 -19.07
CA ASN A 650 1.15 1.33 -19.71
C ASN A 650 0.57 2.71 -19.34
N TRP A 651 1.36 3.63 -18.78
CA TRP A 651 0.88 4.97 -18.40
C TRP A 651 0.43 5.81 -19.59
N GLU A 652 -0.82 6.24 -19.58
CA GLU A 652 -1.32 7.21 -20.54
C GLU A 652 -0.88 8.63 -20.18
N THR A 653 -0.19 9.29 -21.10
CA THR A 653 0.32 10.65 -20.92
C THR A 653 -0.06 11.56 -22.06
N SER A 654 0.05 12.87 -21.83
CA SER A 654 -0.23 13.92 -22.80
C SER A 654 0.82 15.02 -22.72
N GLU A 655 1.27 15.54 -23.86
CA GLU A 655 2.13 16.74 -23.91
C GLU A 655 1.46 17.96 -23.27
N GLU A 656 0.13 18.06 -23.40
CA GLU A 656 -0.72 19.03 -22.72
C GLU A 656 -1.13 18.52 -21.34
N ALA A 657 -1.23 19.43 -20.36
CA ALA A 657 -1.67 19.08 -19.02
C ALA A 657 -3.15 18.65 -19.04
N TYR A 658 -3.49 17.64 -18.26
CA TYR A 658 -4.89 17.22 -18.16
C TYR A 658 -5.73 18.27 -17.43
N THR A 659 -6.96 18.44 -17.91
CA THR A 659 -7.94 19.31 -17.26
C THR A 659 -8.75 18.55 -16.21
N THR A 660 -9.37 19.28 -15.30
CA THR A 660 -10.33 18.73 -14.33
C THR A 660 -11.43 17.94 -15.02
N GLU A 661 -12.00 18.46 -16.12
CA GLU A 661 -13.05 17.80 -16.91
C GLU A 661 -12.56 16.46 -17.49
N GLN A 662 -11.37 16.43 -18.08
CA GLN A 662 -10.78 15.19 -18.60
C GLN A 662 -10.57 14.16 -17.49
N TYR A 663 -10.10 14.59 -16.31
CA TYR A 663 -9.91 13.71 -15.18
C TYR A 663 -11.22 13.15 -14.62
N GLU A 664 -12.29 13.96 -14.60
CA GLU A 664 -13.63 13.49 -14.26
C GLU A 664 -14.16 12.47 -15.27
N GLU A 665 -13.88 12.66 -16.57
CA GLU A 665 -14.19 11.67 -17.61
C GLU A 665 -13.41 10.37 -17.42
N PHE A 666 -12.12 10.43 -17.09
CA PHE A 666 -11.31 9.24 -16.78
C PHE A 666 -11.84 8.50 -15.56
N ALA A 667 -12.20 9.22 -14.50
CA ALA A 667 -12.80 8.64 -13.31
C ALA A 667 -14.13 7.94 -13.64
N ALA A 668 -15.00 8.59 -14.40
CA ALA A 668 -16.29 8.02 -14.81
C ALA A 668 -16.12 6.78 -15.71
N ALA A 669 -15.16 6.80 -16.63
CA ALA A 669 -14.85 5.65 -17.48
C ALA A 669 -14.30 4.48 -16.66
N PHE A 670 -13.43 4.77 -15.69
CA PHE A 670 -12.90 3.78 -14.75
C PHE A 670 -14.02 3.13 -13.91
N ASP A 671 -14.89 3.94 -13.32
CA ASP A 671 -16.04 3.48 -12.53
C ASP A 671 -17.05 2.68 -13.35
N ALA A 672 -17.22 3.00 -14.64
CA ALA A 672 -18.08 2.25 -15.53
C ALA A 672 -17.46 0.89 -15.88
N ALA A 673 -16.16 0.82 -16.13
CA ALA A 673 -15.45 -0.40 -16.47
C ALA A 673 -15.34 -1.38 -15.29
N THR A 674 -15.23 -0.89 -14.06
CA THR A 674 -15.20 -1.74 -12.85
C THR A 674 -16.54 -2.40 -12.53
N LYS A 675 -17.65 -1.87 -13.05
CA LYS A 675 -19.02 -2.40 -12.84
C LYS A 675 -19.48 -3.34 -13.96
N ALA A 676 -18.77 -3.36 -15.08
CA ALA A 676 -19.07 -4.19 -16.25
C ALA A 676 -18.38 -5.55 -16.14
#